data_AF-A0A9E7N7M9-F1
#
_entry.id   AF-A0A9E7N7M9-F1
#
_cell.length_a   1.000
_cell.length_b   1.000
_cell.length_c   1.000
_cell.angle_alpha   90.00
_cell.angle_beta   90.00
_cell.angle_gamma   90.00
#
_symmetry.space_group_name_H-M   'P 1'
#
loop_
_entity.id
_entity.type
_entity.pdbx_description
1 polymer ?
#
loop_
_entity_poly.entity_id
_entity_poly.type
_entity_poly.pdbx_seq_one_letter_code
_entity_poly.pdbx_strand_id
1 'polypeptide(L)'
;MAIGLDIGTGALRSARNDGSETVVTTQPAAVFPLEDGVDGTDALDEEQSELSFEHDGTTYLVGTAARSAARANGTEPVPLFTNGTLEHEWCGRALETLVAAVLDGSDATECWYTTPGTLVETDGTSAEVRETVADAVAECVDEATPIGKGFAVVYDQLGEDNYTGLGVCIESQTTSVGLSYYGVPVLTCSLARGSDWLVERAAAQTDHAPDQIASVLEGFTLDPNAATGDVENALARAHDELVADLIALIRARAGDADFQRGISVPVAVAGDEAIVGIEFLLGGRFDAASLPFSIRGVRLAENPAESPVRGALEAARDGVVAYEGVLWGHGHHSEQSNGPVDAASSPSPGAEAGGGTSASSSGADATLSFDDAARETERARSDDAITQLFERLGSRDDEMDAVVGDLEALESTVESIDETVGAVTADVESLADGLEDVSDASAKAEDVDALETRLEGVSGDLESTTEAVESTSSAVQELADNLESVESALDARATQASLTAVEDDVQSTLEAVRRLERTVESIAETADELEADVTALEADLSALESNTDARFSDAAQDRDELADSVSALEADLSAVEETIPSDDAFEAVRSDLDEAVQDVDTATAAAESVSSDLEHVTETVDAVESTLEGHATAIHDVEAAVDDQAASVRETEAVLEDHAAALESLSNDLETTRDAVATHENELSSLDDAVSALETDASERDDRIETSDERVATALERVESIESTLEERGKREEQISAADIEHLEERTTALAERLADVEPTVDSVATATERVDSLLDERERQSDRFEAFETEQSAQADRLETLASAVDDLDVQSEESKPKGNADLVRVGAVGGGSAGVVAGGTVAMTGAMPVGMAAVVLGFLALVFAFVAGNRA
;
A
#
# COMPACT_ATOMS: atom_id res chain seq x y z
N MET A 1 25.82 -33.59 -19.39
CA MET A 1 24.89 -33.22 -20.48
C MET A 1 23.64 -32.73 -19.80
N ALA A 2 23.22 -31.51 -20.09
CA ALA A 2 22.06 -30.87 -19.48
C ALA A 2 20.77 -31.68 -19.68
N ILE A 3 20.05 -31.94 -18.59
CA ILE A 3 18.71 -32.51 -18.55
C ILE A 3 17.77 -31.56 -17.79
N GLY A 4 16.52 -31.47 -18.26
CA GLY A 4 15.40 -30.93 -17.49
C GLY A 4 14.67 -32.05 -16.76
N LEU A 5 14.31 -31.85 -15.51
CA LEU A 5 13.56 -32.77 -14.66
C LEU A 5 12.36 -32.01 -14.07
N ASP A 6 11.21 -32.66 -13.99
CA ASP A 6 9.96 -32.11 -13.43
C ASP A 6 9.49 -33.06 -12.34
N ILE A 7 9.55 -32.60 -11.09
CA ILE A 7 9.07 -33.32 -9.92
C ILE A 7 7.61 -32.89 -9.69
N GLY A 8 6.68 -33.48 -10.43
CA GLY A 8 5.25 -33.17 -10.35
C GLY A 8 4.50 -34.05 -9.35
N THR A 9 3.43 -33.49 -8.78
CA THR A 9 2.60 -34.16 -7.77
C THR A 9 1.77 -35.32 -8.34
N GLY A 10 1.41 -35.27 -9.62
CA GLY A 10 0.79 -36.39 -10.36
C GLY A 10 1.78 -37.29 -11.12
N ALA A 11 2.90 -36.74 -11.61
CA ALA A 11 3.92 -37.49 -12.35
C ALA A 11 5.30 -36.80 -12.32
N LEU A 12 6.36 -37.62 -12.32
CA LEU A 12 7.72 -37.17 -12.59
C LEU A 12 8.02 -37.28 -14.08
N ARG A 13 8.75 -36.30 -14.63
CA ARG A 13 9.12 -36.26 -16.05
C ARG A 13 10.58 -35.85 -16.23
N SER A 14 11.29 -36.42 -17.20
CA SER A 14 12.59 -35.91 -17.65
C SER A 14 12.51 -35.47 -19.11
N ALA A 15 13.32 -34.49 -19.50
CA ALA A 15 13.46 -34.03 -20.87
C ALA A 15 14.94 -33.94 -21.26
N ARG A 16 15.28 -34.57 -22.39
CA ARG A 16 16.64 -34.58 -22.97
C ARG A 16 16.57 -34.46 -24.49
N ASN A 17 17.59 -33.88 -25.11
CA ASN A 17 17.63 -33.78 -26.58
C ASN A 17 18.23 -35.04 -27.21
N ASP A 18 17.52 -35.69 -28.13
CA ASP A 18 18.13 -36.57 -29.13
C ASP A 18 18.25 -35.82 -30.46
N GLY A 19 19.47 -35.35 -30.74
CA GLY A 19 19.79 -34.59 -31.95
C GLY A 19 19.11 -33.22 -32.04
N SER A 20 17.87 -33.20 -32.54
CA SER A 20 17.04 -32.01 -32.73
C SER A 20 15.61 -32.14 -32.20
N GLU A 21 15.26 -33.29 -31.61
CA GLU A 21 13.97 -33.52 -30.97
C GLU A 21 14.18 -33.64 -29.46
N THR A 22 13.29 -33.03 -28.67
CA THR A 22 13.28 -33.21 -27.21
C THR A 22 12.47 -34.48 -26.90
N VAL A 23 13.13 -35.47 -26.31
CA VAL A 23 12.52 -36.70 -25.83
C VAL A 23 12.12 -36.48 -24.37
N VAL A 24 10.84 -36.75 -24.05
CA VAL A 24 10.31 -36.70 -22.69
C VAL A 24 10.03 -38.12 -22.19
N THR A 25 10.58 -38.46 -21.03
CA THR A 25 10.25 -39.69 -20.27
C THR A 25 9.29 -39.30 -19.14
N THR A 26 8.35 -40.16 -18.77
CA THR A 26 7.36 -39.86 -17.72
C THR A 26 7.05 -41.10 -16.88
N GLN A 27 6.96 -40.93 -15.56
CA GLN A 27 6.52 -41.93 -14.60
C GLN A 27 5.47 -41.33 -13.65
N PRO A 28 4.34 -41.98 -13.36
CA PRO A 28 3.37 -41.53 -12.36
C PRO A 28 4.01 -41.35 -10.97
N ALA A 29 3.54 -40.36 -10.20
CA ALA A 29 3.93 -40.16 -8.81
C ALA A 29 3.10 -41.07 -7.89
N ALA A 30 3.20 -42.39 -8.10
CA ALA A 30 2.38 -43.41 -7.47
C ALA A 30 3.22 -44.56 -6.90
N VAL A 31 2.78 -45.16 -5.80
CA VAL A 31 3.45 -46.23 -5.05
C VAL A 31 2.46 -47.33 -4.69
N PHE A 32 2.91 -48.59 -4.67
CA PHE A 32 2.08 -49.73 -4.28
C PHE A 32 2.89 -50.75 -3.44
N PRO A 33 2.51 -51.00 -2.17
CA PRO A 33 3.16 -52.02 -1.35
C PRO A 33 2.77 -53.43 -1.80
N LEU A 34 3.72 -54.36 -1.80
CA LEU A 34 3.48 -55.79 -1.98
C LEU A 34 3.53 -56.50 -0.63
N GLU A 35 2.37 -56.99 -0.17
CA GLU A 35 2.25 -57.79 1.05
C GLU A 35 2.64 -59.26 0.83
N ASP A 36 3.03 -59.95 1.91
CA ASP A 36 3.41 -61.37 1.92
C ASP A 36 2.26 -62.26 1.40
N GLY A 37 2.38 -62.73 0.15
CA GLY A 37 1.39 -63.59 -0.52
C GLY A 37 0.55 -62.91 -1.62
N VAL A 38 0.80 -61.64 -1.93
CA VAL A 38 0.19 -60.96 -3.08
C VAL A 38 1.07 -61.16 -4.32
N ASP A 39 0.61 -62.00 -5.28
CA ASP A 39 1.28 -62.23 -6.57
C ASP A 39 1.15 -61.02 -7.53
N GLY A 40 1.69 -59.86 -7.12
CA GLY A 40 1.60 -58.60 -7.86
C GLY A 40 2.63 -58.42 -8.99
N THR A 41 3.64 -59.29 -9.08
CA THR A 41 4.76 -59.16 -10.03
C THR A 41 4.59 -59.96 -11.33
N ASP A 42 3.72 -60.98 -11.34
CA ASP A 42 3.45 -61.85 -12.51
C ASP A 42 2.86 -61.10 -13.73
N ALA A 43 2.40 -59.85 -13.53
CA ALA A 43 1.84 -58.97 -14.55
C ALA A 43 2.80 -57.84 -15.00
N LEU A 44 4.04 -57.80 -14.50
CA LEU A 44 5.03 -56.77 -14.84
C LEU A 44 5.98 -57.24 -15.96
N ASP A 45 6.22 -56.38 -16.95
CA ASP A 45 7.30 -56.55 -17.93
C ASP A 45 8.69 -56.31 -17.29
N GLU A 46 9.77 -56.73 -17.96
CA GLU A 46 11.15 -56.61 -17.42
C GLU A 46 11.47 -55.17 -16.96
N GLU A 47 11.16 -54.15 -17.78
CA GLU A 47 11.33 -52.72 -17.47
C GLU A 47 10.46 -52.23 -16.28
N GLN A 48 9.33 -52.89 -16.00
CA GLN A 48 8.47 -52.55 -14.85
C GLN A 48 8.94 -53.26 -13.57
N SER A 49 9.62 -54.41 -13.66
CA SER A 49 10.17 -55.10 -12.49
C SER A 49 11.33 -54.33 -11.82
N GLU A 50 12.04 -53.49 -12.58
CA GLU A 50 13.08 -52.59 -12.07
C GLU A 50 12.52 -51.35 -11.33
N LEU A 51 11.21 -51.07 -11.42
CA LEU A 51 10.52 -50.01 -10.68
C LEU A 51 10.12 -50.47 -9.27
N SER A 52 11.08 -51.01 -8.51
CA SER A 52 10.85 -51.57 -7.17
C SER A 52 11.97 -51.25 -6.18
N PHE A 53 11.60 -51.10 -4.89
CA PHE A 53 12.56 -50.93 -3.79
C PHE A 53 12.12 -51.65 -2.52
N GLU A 54 13.07 -52.05 -1.67
CA GLU A 54 12.81 -52.61 -0.33
C GLU A 54 12.92 -51.51 0.74
N HIS A 55 11.95 -51.44 1.65
CA HIS A 55 11.99 -50.60 2.85
C HIS A 55 11.31 -51.33 4.01
N ASP A 56 12.00 -51.42 5.16
CA ASP A 56 11.60 -52.16 6.37
C ASP A 56 11.03 -53.58 6.14
N GLY A 57 11.58 -54.26 5.14
CA GLY A 57 11.23 -55.65 4.77
C GLY A 57 10.00 -55.77 3.87
N THR A 58 9.35 -54.67 3.51
CA THR A 58 8.28 -54.62 2.49
C THR A 58 8.87 -54.23 1.14
N THR A 59 8.40 -54.85 0.06
CA THR A 59 8.73 -54.41 -1.31
C THR A 59 7.67 -53.41 -1.78
N TYR A 60 8.12 -52.26 -2.27
CA TYR A 60 7.26 -51.23 -2.85
C TYR A 60 7.51 -51.14 -4.35
N LEU A 61 6.45 -51.16 -5.15
CA LEU A 61 6.47 -50.81 -6.57
C LEU A 61 6.22 -49.31 -6.73
N VAL A 62 6.78 -48.70 -7.78
CA VAL A 62 6.59 -47.28 -8.10
C VAL A 62 6.12 -47.06 -9.54
N GLY A 63 5.57 -45.88 -9.82
CA GLY A 63 5.31 -45.40 -11.19
C GLY A 63 4.33 -46.27 -11.97
N THR A 64 4.71 -46.65 -13.19
CA THR A 64 3.90 -47.53 -14.03
C THR A 64 3.71 -48.91 -13.39
N ALA A 65 4.69 -49.44 -12.66
CA ALA A 65 4.54 -50.73 -11.99
C ALA A 65 3.53 -50.65 -10.83
N ALA A 66 3.54 -49.56 -10.05
CA ALA A 66 2.53 -49.31 -9.02
C ALA A 66 1.11 -49.27 -9.59
N ARG A 67 0.88 -48.51 -10.69
CA ARG A 67 -0.44 -48.45 -11.34
C ARG A 67 -0.84 -49.78 -11.98
N SER A 68 0.11 -50.56 -12.51
CA SER A 68 -0.14 -51.92 -13.04
C SER A 68 -0.58 -52.88 -11.93
N ALA A 69 0.15 -52.94 -10.82
CA ALA A 69 -0.12 -53.86 -9.72
C ALA A 69 -1.41 -53.52 -8.95
N ALA A 70 -1.69 -52.24 -8.69
CA ALA A 70 -2.93 -51.81 -8.07
C ALA A 70 -4.15 -52.24 -8.92
N ARG A 71 -4.12 -51.96 -10.23
CA ARG A 71 -5.16 -52.38 -11.19
C ARG A 71 -5.33 -53.90 -11.27
N ALA A 72 -4.25 -54.67 -11.15
CA ALA A 72 -4.31 -56.14 -11.11
C ALA A 72 -5.00 -56.66 -9.84
N ASN A 73 -4.85 -55.96 -8.72
CA ASN A 73 -5.47 -56.28 -7.42
C ASN A 73 -6.87 -55.64 -7.22
N GLY A 74 -7.32 -54.79 -8.14
CA GLY A 74 -8.62 -54.10 -8.03
C GLY A 74 -8.63 -52.91 -7.06
N THR A 75 -7.45 -52.34 -6.77
CA THR A 75 -7.24 -51.19 -5.89
C THR A 75 -6.64 -50.02 -6.68
N GLU A 76 -6.67 -48.80 -6.12
CA GLU A 76 -5.91 -47.65 -6.63
C GLU A 76 -4.59 -47.54 -5.84
N PRO A 77 -3.45 -47.15 -6.45
CA PRO A 77 -2.18 -47.03 -5.75
C PRO A 77 -2.15 -45.79 -4.84
N VAL A 78 -1.24 -45.83 -3.86
CA VAL A 78 -1.01 -44.70 -2.96
C VAL A 78 -0.30 -43.58 -3.74
N PRO A 79 -0.76 -42.32 -3.67
CA PRO A 79 -0.03 -41.21 -4.25
C PRO A 79 1.29 -40.99 -3.49
N LEU A 80 2.34 -40.54 -4.19
CA LEU A 80 3.64 -40.26 -3.58
C LEU A 80 3.63 -38.98 -2.72
N PHE A 81 2.74 -38.05 -3.07
CA PHE A 81 2.53 -36.78 -2.39
C PHE A 81 1.10 -36.71 -1.83
N THR A 82 0.94 -36.05 -0.69
CA THR A 82 -0.36 -35.67 -0.13
C THR A 82 -0.41 -34.16 0.07
N ASN A 83 -1.32 -33.45 -0.59
CA ASN A 83 -1.41 -31.98 -0.57
C ASN A 83 -0.06 -31.26 -0.88
N GLY A 84 0.77 -31.85 -1.74
CA GLY A 84 2.12 -31.36 -2.06
C GLY A 84 3.19 -31.66 -1.00
N THR A 85 2.87 -32.47 0.01
CA THR A 85 3.78 -32.91 1.09
C THR A 85 4.17 -34.39 0.95
N LEU A 86 5.14 -34.86 1.75
CA LEU A 86 5.63 -36.25 1.76
C LEU A 86 5.44 -36.84 3.16
N GLU A 87 4.43 -37.68 3.35
CA GLU A 87 3.97 -38.10 4.68
C GLU A 87 4.57 -39.43 5.20
N HIS A 88 5.39 -40.12 4.40
CA HIS A 88 5.88 -41.46 4.72
C HIS A 88 7.41 -41.57 4.66
N GLU A 89 8.01 -42.34 5.59
CA GLU A 89 9.48 -42.53 5.66
C GLU A 89 10.07 -43.19 4.40
N TRP A 90 9.26 -43.90 3.62
CA TRP A 90 9.65 -44.49 2.33
C TRP A 90 9.62 -43.50 1.15
N CYS A 91 9.04 -42.30 1.29
CA CYS A 91 8.89 -41.33 0.19
C CYS A 91 10.22 -40.97 -0.48
N GLY A 92 11.31 -40.80 0.28
CA GLY A 92 12.64 -40.51 -0.28
C GLY A 92 13.19 -41.61 -1.19
N ARG A 93 13.00 -42.88 -0.82
CA ARG A 93 13.39 -44.04 -1.66
C ARG A 93 12.51 -44.20 -2.89
N ALA A 94 11.21 -43.91 -2.76
CA ALA A 94 10.31 -43.88 -3.90
C ALA A 94 10.69 -42.78 -4.91
N LEU A 95 11.03 -41.57 -4.41
CA LEU A 95 11.56 -40.46 -5.20
C LEU A 95 12.86 -40.83 -5.92
N GLU A 96 13.86 -41.37 -5.23
CA GLU A 96 15.13 -41.83 -5.80
C GLU A 96 14.89 -42.85 -6.93
N THR A 97 14.06 -43.87 -6.69
CA THR A 97 13.72 -44.90 -7.67
C THR A 97 13.04 -44.31 -8.90
N LEU A 98 12.10 -43.37 -8.71
CA LEU A 98 11.38 -42.71 -9.80
C LEU A 98 12.27 -41.73 -10.59
N VAL A 99 13.16 -40.99 -9.92
CA VAL A 99 14.12 -40.08 -10.57
C VAL A 99 15.10 -40.88 -11.43
N ALA A 100 15.68 -41.96 -10.90
CA ALA A 100 16.52 -42.88 -11.65
C ALA A 100 15.79 -43.46 -12.89
N ALA A 101 14.52 -43.85 -12.71
CA ALA A 101 13.68 -44.37 -13.79
C ALA A 101 13.39 -43.35 -14.90
N VAL A 102 13.05 -42.09 -14.58
CA VAL A 102 12.81 -41.08 -15.63
C VAL A 102 14.10 -40.60 -16.29
N LEU A 103 15.24 -40.64 -15.61
CA LEU A 103 16.55 -40.32 -16.20
C LEU A 103 17.04 -41.37 -17.19
N ASP A 104 16.53 -42.61 -17.09
CA ASP A 104 16.74 -43.71 -18.05
C ASP A 104 18.23 -43.88 -18.43
N GLY A 105 19.04 -44.20 -17.41
CA GLY A 105 20.45 -44.56 -17.55
C GLY A 105 21.39 -43.49 -18.14
N SER A 106 20.96 -42.23 -18.21
CA SER A 106 21.70 -41.16 -18.89
C SER A 106 22.99 -40.74 -18.16
N ASP A 107 24.09 -40.58 -18.91
CA ASP A 107 25.37 -39.94 -18.49
C ASP A 107 25.21 -38.41 -18.24
N ALA A 108 24.20 -37.99 -17.48
CA ALA A 108 23.83 -36.60 -17.25
C ALA A 108 24.50 -36.01 -16.00
N THR A 109 25.62 -35.33 -16.21
CA THR A 109 26.38 -34.60 -15.18
C THR A 109 25.67 -33.38 -14.57
N GLU A 110 24.67 -32.80 -15.25
CA GLU A 110 24.08 -31.51 -14.87
C GLU A 110 22.56 -31.57 -15.09
N CYS A 111 21.79 -31.28 -14.06
CA CYS A 111 20.33 -31.39 -14.05
C CYS A 111 19.66 -30.12 -13.51
N TRP A 112 18.62 -29.64 -14.18
CA TRP A 112 17.73 -28.61 -13.64
C TRP A 112 16.40 -29.26 -13.32
N TYR A 113 15.99 -29.20 -12.05
CA TYR A 113 14.75 -29.83 -11.60
C TYR A 113 13.72 -28.80 -11.16
N THR A 114 12.48 -28.93 -11.65
CA THR A 114 11.40 -28.08 -11.18
C THR A 114 10.94 -28.53 -9.79
N THR A 115 10.58 -27.57 -8.96
CA THR A 115 9.99 -27.78 -7.64
C THR A 115 8.98 -26.65 -7.37
N PRO A 116 7.94 -26.87 -6.55
CA PRO A 116 7.08 -25.78 -6.08
C PRO A 116 7.89 -24.69 -5.36
N GLY A 117 7.33 -23.47 -5.31
CA GLY A 117 7.79 -22.47 -4.34
C GLY A 117 7.27 -22.80 -2.94
N THR A 118 7.58 -21.97 -1.93
CA THR A 118 6.97 -22.09 -0.60
C THR A 118 5.44 -22.16 -0.70
N LEU A 119 4.85 -23.24 -0.16
CA LEU A 119 3.40 -23.42 -0.05
C LEU A 119 2.92 -22.65 1.20
N VAL A 120 1.99 -21.71 1.02
CA VAL A 120 1.57 -20.78 2.09
C VAL A 120 0.56 -21.40 3.06
N GLU A 121 0.02 -22.57 2.75
CA GLU A 121 -0.99 -23.27 3.59
C GLU A 121 -0.35 -24.37 4.46
N THR A 122 0.95 -24.61 4.34
CA THR A 122 1.70 -25.70 5.00
C THR A 122 3.08 -25.21 5.46
N ASP A 123 3.11 -24.14 6.27
CA ASP A 123 4.35 -23.58 6.84
C ASP A 123 5.04 -24.60 7.78
N GLY A 124 6.15 -25.15 7.31
CA GLY A 124 6.89 -26.24 7.96
C GLY A 124 7.31 -27.30 6.93
N THR A 125 6.36 -28.15 6.53
CA THR A 125 6.61 -29.34 5.67
C THR A 125 7.19 -28.99 4.30
N SER A 126 6.93 -27.79 3.77
CA SER A 126 7.57 -27.28 2.53
C SER A 126 9.10 -27.37 2.55
N ALA A 127 9.73 -27.25 3.71
CA ALA A 127 11.19 -27.33 3.84
C ALA A 127 11.69 -28.78 3.74
N GLU A 128 10.96 -29.73 4.33
CA GLU A 128 11.28 -31.16 4.42
C GLU A 128 11.07 -31.85 3.06
N VAL A 129 10.00 -31.48 2.33
CA VAL A 129 9.75 -31.91 0.95
C VAL A 129 10.90 -31.48 0.05
N ARG A 130 11.33 -30.22 0.15
CA ARG A 130 12.45 -29.68 -0.63
C ARG A 130 13.77 -30.43 -0.34
N GLU A 131 14.06 -30.70 0.93
CA GLU A 131 15.27 -31.44 1.34
C GLU A 131 15.24 -32.88 0.79
N THR A 132 14.13 -33.59 0.98
CA THR A 132 13.91 -34.96 0.47
C THR A 132 14.02 -35.05 -1.05
N VAL A 133 13.46 -34.07 -1.79
CA VAL A 133 13.56 -34.01 -3.26
C VAL A 133 14.98 -33.66 -3.71
N ALA A 134 15.67 -32.76 -3.02
CA ALA A 134 17.05 -32.40 -3.35
C ALA A 134 18.00 -33.60 -3.16
N ASP A 135 17.89 -34.32 -2.05
CA ASP A 135 18.70 -35.51 -1.75
C ASP A 135 18.43 -36.63 -2.77
N ALA A 136 17.16 -36.93 -3.07
CA ALA A 136 16.80 -37.97 -4.03
C ALA A 136 17.27 -37.67 -5.47
N VAL A 137 17.35 -36.39 -5.86
CA VAL A 137 17.95 -35.98 -7.13
C VAL A 137 19.48 -36.06 -7.06
N ALA A 138 20.10 -35.69 -5.94
CA ALA A 138 21.56 -35.69 -5.77
C ALA A 138 22.20 -37.09 -5.72
N GLU A 139 21.47 -38.13 -5.30
CA GLU A 139 21.92 -39.53 -5.46
C GLU A 139 21.90 -39.99 -6.94
N CYS A 140 21.21 -39.27 -7.82
CA CYS A 140 21.05 -39.63 -9.24
C CYS A 140 21.92 -38.82 -10.22
N VAL A 141 22.40 -37.62 -9.88
CA VAL A 141 23.15 -36.72 -10.79
C VAL A 141 24.28 -35.95 -10.06
N ASP A 142 25.39 -35.67 -10.75
CA ASP A 142 26.56 -34.99 -10.13
C ASP A 142 26.28 -33.55 -9.65
N GLU A 143 25.50 -32.77 -10.41
CA GLU A 143 25.18 -31.37 -10.12
C GLU A 143 23.71 -31.05 -10.44
N ALA A 144 22.94 -30.62 -9.43
CA ALA A 144 21.50 -30.40 -9.50
C ALA A 144 21.12 -28.96 -9.13
N THR A 145 20.30 -28.31 -9.97
CA THR A 145 19.84 -26.93 -9.78
C THR A 145 18.31 -26.85 -9.67
N PRO A 146 17.75 -26.42 -8.52
CA PRO A 146 16.30 -26.23 -8.38
C PRO A 146 15.81 -24.98 -9.13
N ILE A 147 14.66 -25.11 -9.80
CA ILE A 147 13.91 -23.98 -10.37
C ILE A 147 12.43 -24.04 -9.99
N GLY A 148 11.78 -22.88 -9.86
CA GLY A 148 10.34 -22.84 -9.58
C GLY A 148 9.51 -23.31 -10.79
N LYS A 149 8.52 -24.18 -10.59
CA LYS A 149 7.65 -24.70 -11.67
C LYS A 149 7.05 -23.62 -12.57
N GLY A 150 6.46 -22.57 -12.01
CA GLY A 150 5.92 -21.44 -12.79
C GLY A 150 7.01 -20.67 -13.57
N PHE A 151 8.24 -20.62 -13.08
CA PHE A 151 9.38 -20.02 -13.77
C PHE A 151 9.91 -20.93 -14.90
N ALA A 152 9.82 -22.26 -14.76
CA ALA A 152 10.09 -23.19 -15.86
C ALA A 152 9.10 -22.98 -17.03
N VAL A 153 7.80 -22.78 -16.73
CA VAL A 153 6.79 -22.43 -17.76
C VAL A 153 7.13 -21.13 -18.50
N VAL A 154 7.75 -20.15 -17.84
CA VAL A 154 8.29 -18.93 -18.52
C VAL A 154 9.38 -19.30 -19.52
N TYR A 155 10.29 -20.21 -19.20
CA TYR A 155 11.40 -20.59 -20.08
C TYR A 155 10.95 -21.37 -21.33
N ASP A 156 10.01 -22.32 -21.20
CA ASP A 156 9.46 -23.04 -22.37
C ASP A 156 8.56 -22.15 -23.24
N GLN A 157 7.70 -21.32 -22.64
CA GLN A 157 6.67 -20.60 -23.39
C GLN A 157 7.08 -19.18 -23.82
N LEU A 158 7.78 -18.41 -22.99
CA LEU A 158 7.97 -16.97 -23.17
C LEU A 158 9.33 -16.58 -23.76
N GLY A 159 10.02 -17.49 -24.44
CA GLY A 159 11.30 -17.23 -25.12
C GLY A 159 11.26 -16.07 -26.14
N GLU A 160 10.17 -15.94 -26.92
CA GLU A 160 10.00 -14.81 -27.86
C GLU A 160 9.86 -13.45 -27.14
N ASP A 161 9.32 -13.45 -25.91
CA ASP A 161 9.22 -12.29 -25.04
C ASP A 161 10.49 -12.08 -24.19
N ASN A 162 11.62 -12.75 -24.54
CA ASN A 162 12.90 -12.72 -23.83
C ASN A 162 12.76 -13.21 -22.37
N TYR A 163 11.98 -14.28 -22.16
CA TYR A 163 11.64 -14.82 -20.84
C TYR A 163 11.07 -13.76 -19.88
N THR A 164 10.32 -12.79 -20.40
CA THR A 164 9.66 -11.75 -19.61
C THR A 164 8.18 -12.06 -19.51
N GLY A 165 7.73 -12.46 -18.33
CA GLY A 165 6.32 -12.60 -18.01
C GLY A 165 6.03 -13.58 -16.88
N LEU A 166 4.76 -13.97 -16.78
CA LEU A 166 4.21 -14.78 -15.70
C LEU A 166 3.90 -16.19 -16.20
N GLY A 167 4.50 -17.21 -15.61
CA GLY A 167 4.14 -18.61 -15.84
C GLY A 167 3.30 -19.15 -14.68
N VAL A 168 2.22 -19.83 -15.02
CA VAL A 168 1.31 -20.54 -14.12
C VAL A 168 1.41 -22.03 -14.44
N CYS A 169 1.62 -22.87 -13.42
CA CYS A 169 1.66 -24.32 -13.51
C CYS A 169 0.56 -24.89 -12.62
N ILE A 170 -0.39 -25.64 -13.19
CA ILE A 170 -1.51 -26.28 -12.47
C ILE A 170 -1.30 -27.80 -12.53
N GLU A 171 -1.15 -28.42 -11.38
CA GLU A 171 -0.91 -29.86 -11.20
C GLU A 171 -2.03 -30.49 -10.37
N SER A 172 -1.87 -31.76 -9.96
CA SER A 172 -2.92 -32.45 -9.20
C SER A 172 -3.15 -31.87 -7.80
N GLN A 173 -2.07 -31.57 -7.08
CA GLN A 173 -2.13 -31.06 -5.70
C GLN A 173 -1.59 -29.62 -5.54
N THR A 174 -0.99 -29.06 -6.60
CA THR A 174 -0.18 -27.84 -6.51
C THR A 174 -0.45 -26.89 -7.66
N THR A 175 -0.56 -25.59 -7.34
CA THR A 175 -0.59 -24.52 -8.34
C THR A 175 0.56 -23.55 -8.09
N SER A 176 1.57 -23.56 -8.97
CA SER A 176 2.79 -22.75 -8.84
C SER A 176 2.81 -21.57 -9.81
N VAL A 177 3.30 -20.43 -9.36
CA VAL A 177 3.48 -19.22 -10.19
C VAL A 177 4.91 -18.70 -10.10
N GLY A 178 5.43 -18.25 -11.25
CA GLY A 178 6.71 -17.56 -11.36
C GLY A 178 6.61 -16.34 -12.28
N LEU A 179 6.96 -15.16 -11.76
CA LEU A 179 7.11 -13.93 -12.55
C LEU A 179 8.60 -13.69 -12.84
N SER A 180 8.92 -13.39 -14.10
CA SER A 180 10.28 -13.02 -14.53
C SER A 180 10.31 -11.76 -15.39
N TYR A 181 11.41 -11.02 -15.29
CA TYR A 181 11.81 -10.03 -16.29
C TYR A 181 13.18 -10.41 -16.85
N TYR A 182 13.29 -10.50 -18.17
CA TYR A 182 14.54 -10.82 -18.90
C TYR A 182 15.23 -12.11 -18.41
N GLY A 183 14.46 -13.15 -18.05
CA GLY A 183 14.98 -14.43 -17.58
C GLY A 183 15.42 -14.47 -16.11
N VAL A 184 15.31 -13.36 -15.37
CA VAL A 184 15.52 -13.29 -13.91
C VAL A 184 14.17 -13.36 -13.19
N PRO A 185 13.94 -14.30 -12.26
CA PRO A 185 12.69 -14.36 -11.50
C PRO A 185 12.65 -13.23 -10.45
N VAL A 186 11.45 -12.70 -10.23
CA VAL A 186 11.18 -11.63 -9.25
C VAL A 186 10.18 -12.07 -8.17
N LEU A 187 9.29 -13.01 -8.50
CA LEU A 187 8.35 -13.61 -7.55
C LEU A 187 8.14 -15.07 -7.92
N THR A 188 8.27 -15.97 -6.94
CA THR A 188 7.84 -17.37 -7.03
C THR A 188 6.96 -17.68 -5.82
N CYS A 189 5.85 -18.37 -6.03
CA CYS A 189 4.93 -18.76 -4.97
C CYS A 189 4.13 -20.01 -5.37
N SER A 190 3.51 -20.71 -4.43
CA SER A 190 2.64 -21.87 -4.73
C SER A 190 1.48 -22.03 -3.74
N LEU A 191 0.35 -22.55 -4.23
CA LEU A 191 -0.78 -23.03 -3.44
C LEU A 191 -0.73 -24.55 -3.34
N ALA A 192 -1.19 -25.10 -2.22
CA ALA A 192 -1.44 -26.54 -2.03
C ALA A 192 -2.84 -26.91 -2.57
N ARG A 193 -3.16 -26.43 -3.78
CA ARG A 193 -4.45 -26.60 -4.47
C ARG A 193 -4.20 -26.90 -5.95
N GLY A 194 -4.83 -27.95 -6.46
CA GLY A 194 -4.72 -28.44 -7.85
C GLY A 194 -6.00 -29.15 -8.31
N SER A 195 -5.94 -30.08 -9.28
CA SER A 195 -7.13 -30.86 -9.70
C SER A 195 -7.84 -31.55 -8.55
N ASP A 196 -7.10 -32.10 -7.59
CA ASP A 196 -7.64 -32.92 -6.51
C ASP A 196 -8.53 -32.04 -5.61
N TRP A 197 -8.03 -30.84 -5.27
CA TRP A 197 -8.82 -29.81 -4.59
C TRP A 197 -10.00 -29.32 -5.43
N LEU A 198 -9.85 -29.16 -6.76
CA LEU A 198 -10.96 -28.76 -7.64
C LEU A 198 -12.08 -29.82 -7.68
N VAL A 199 -11.71 -31.10 -7.65
CA VAL A 199 -12.62 -32.26 -7.59
C VAL A 199 -13.33 -32.31 -6.24
N GLU A 200 -12.60 -32.23 -5.13
CA GLU A 200 -13.20 -32.16 -3.78
C GLU A 200 -14.11 -30.95 -3.62
N ARG A 201 -13.70 -29.78 -4.12
CA ARG A 201 -14.46 -28.54 -4.03
C ARG A 201 -15.75 -28.57 -4.84
N ALA A 202 -15.77 -29.31 -5.95
CA ALA A 202 -16.98 -29.57 -6.74
C ALA A 202 -17.84 -30.71 -6.15
N ALA A 203 -17.23 -31.71 -5.49
CA ALA A 203 -17.96 -32.74 -4.74
C ALA A 203 -18.70 -32.12 -3.54
N ALA A 204 -18.05 -31.23 -2.79
CA ALA A 204 -18.69 -30.47 -1.70
C ALA A 204 -19.85 -29.54 -2.16
N GLN A 205 -20.05 -29.38 -3.47
CA GLN A 205 -21.12 -28.57 -4.08
C GLN A 205 -22.18 -29.41 -4.82
N THR A 206 -22.04 -30.74 -4.93
CA THR A 206 -22.96 -31.60 -5.70
C THR A 206 -23.13 -32.99 -5.09
N ASP A 207 -24.23 -33.70 -5.38
CA ASP A 207 -24.48 -35.06 -4.87
C ASP A 207 -23.68 -36.16 -5.62
N HIS A 208 -22.45 -35.88 -6.10
CA HIS A 208 -21.62 -36.80 -6.88
C HIS A 208 -20.32 -37.19 -6.15
N ALA A 209 -19.86 -38.41 -6.37
CA ALA A 209 -18.60 -38.89 -5.78
C ALA A 209 -17.37 -38.27 -6.48
N PRO A 210 -16.24 -38.06 -5.76
CA PRO A 210 -15.01 -37.49 -6.32
C PRO A 210 -14.57 -38.12 -7.65
N ASP A 211 -14.53 -39.45 -7.74
CA ASP A 211 -14.14 -40.20 -8.96
C ASP A 211 -14.97 -39.81 -10.19
N GLN A 212 -16.26 -39.53 -10.00
CA GLN A 212 -17.17 -39.13 -11.08
C GLN A 212 -16.87 -37.71 -11.56
N ILE A 213 -16.45 -36.83 -10.64
CA ILE A 213 -16.10 -35.44 -10.94
C ILE A 213 -14.70 -35.37 -11.58
N ALA A 214 -13.74 -36.16 -11.10
CA ALA A 214 -12.43 -36.34 -11.74
C ALA A 214 -12.59 -36.83 -13.20
N SER A 215 -13.42 -37.84 -13.43
CA SER A 215 -13.72 -38.34 -14.79
C SER A 215 -14.46 -37.32 -15.67
N VAL A 216 -15.16 -36.33 -15.09
CA VAL A 216 -15.70 -35.19 -15.85
C VAL A 216 -14.61 -34.15 -16.12
N LEU A 217 -13.70 -33.91 -15.17
CA LEU A 217 -12.60 -32.95 -15.30
C LEU A 217 -11.63 -33.32 -16.43
N GLU A 218 -11.31 -34.61 -16.62
CA GLU A 218 -10.51 -35.13 -17.75
C GLU A 218 -10.99 -34.65 -19.13
N GLY A 219 -12.29 -34.37 -19.27
CA GLY A 219 -12.92 -33.90 -20.51
C GLY A 219 -13.47 -32.47 -20.45
N PHE A 220 -13.22 -31.73 -19.36
CA PHE A 220 -13.85 -30.44 -19.10
C PHE A 220 -13.17 -29.30 -19.88
N THR A 221 -13.99 -28.34 -20.33
CA THR A 221 -13.53 -27.12 -21.01
C THR A 221 -14.30 -25.91 -20.49
N LEU A 222 -13.59 -24.87 -20.09
CA LEU A 222 -14.16 -23.73 -19.37
C LEU A 222 -14.66 -22.65 -20.36
N ASP A 223 -15.88 -22.85 -20.89
CA ASP A 223 -16.58 -21.86 -21.73
C ASP A 223 -17.68 -21.14 -20.91
N PRO A 224 -17.56 -19.82 -20.67
CA PRO A 224 -18.58 -19.04 -19.96
C PRO A 224 -19.91 -18.86 -20.72
N ASN A 225 -20.04 -19.41 -21.93
CA ASN A 225 -21.27 -19.40 -22.73
C ASN A 225 -21.91 -20.80 -22.87
N ALA A 226 -21.26 -21.85 -22.34
CA ALA A 226 -21.79 -23.21 -22.42
C ALA A 226 -23.02 -23.38 -21.51
N ALA A 227 -23.95 -24.23 -21.94
CA ALA A 227 -25.06 -24.69 -21.10
C ALA A 227 -24.61 -25.96 -20.36
N THR A 228 -23.80 -25.76 -19.34
CA THR A 228 -23.16 -26.77 -18.48
C THR A 228 -24.11 -27.46 -17.51
N GLY A 229 -23.87 -28.74 -17.21
CA GLY A 229 -24.54 -29.48 -16.14
C GLY A 229 -24.08 -29.06 -14.73
N ASP A 230 -24.66 -29.67 -13.70
CA ASP A 230 -24.43 -29.24 -12.31
C ASP A 230 -22.98 -29.45 -11.84
N VAL A 231 -22.33 -30.54 -12.29
CA VAL A 231 -20.91 -30.83 -12.02
C VAL A 231 -20.00 -29.84 -12.75
N GLU A 232 -20.23 -29.58 -14.03
CA GLU A 232 -19.42 -28.65 -14.81
C GLU A 232 -19.58 -27.21 -14.32
N ASN A 233 -20.76 -26.84 -13.80
CA ASN A 233 -20.99 -25.58 -13.11
C ASN A 233 -20.26 -25.50 -11.75
N ALA A 234 -20.13 -26.62 -11.02
CA ALA A 234 -19.36 -26.67 -9.78
C ALA A 234 -17.84 -26.56 -10.05
N LEU A 235 -17.33 -27.31 -11.03
CA LEU A 235 -15.94 -27.20 -11.51
C LEU A 235 -15.62 -25.79 -11.99
N ALA A 236 -16.50 -25.13 -12.75
CA ALA A 236 -16.29 -23.74 -13.18
C ALA A 236 -16.17 -22.75 -12.00
N ARG A 237 -16.90 -22.97 -10.90
CA ARG A 237 -16.76 -22.16 -9.67
C ARG A 237 -15.48 -22.48 -8.90
N ALA A 238 -15.11 -23.76 -8.81
CA ALA A 238 -13.87 -24.17 -8.15
C ALA A 238 -12.65 -23.55 -8.85
N HIS A 239 -12.64 -23.51 -10.19
CA HIS A 239 -11.59 -22.80 -10.94
C HIS A 239 -11.59 -21.27 -10.70
N ASP A 240 -12.77 -20.65 -10.59
CA ASP A 240 -12.91 -19.22 -10.29
C ASP A 240 -12.37 -18.86 -8.89
N GLU A 241 -12.57 -19.76 -7.92
CA GLU A 241 -12.07 -19.68 -6.56
C GLU A 241 -10.54 -19.89 -6.51
N LEU A 242 -10.01 -20.95 -7.14
CA LEU A 242 -8.57 -21.18 -7.27
C LEU A 242 -7.84 -19.97 -7.90
N VAL A 243 -8.44 -19.34 -8.91
CA VAL A 243 -7.90 -18.14 -9.54
C VAL A 243 -7.96 -16.93 -8.59
N ALA A 244 -8.99 -16.81 -7.74
CA ALA A 244 -9.07 -15.76 -6.73
C ALA A 244 -8.02 -15.94 -5.61
N ASP A 245 -7.83 -17.18 -5.12
CA ASP A 245 -6.77 -17.53 -4.17
C ASP A 245 -5.38 -17.21 -4.75
N LEU A 246 -5.17 -17.52 -6.03
CA LEU A 246 -3.91 -17.25 -6.72
C LEU A 246 -3.62 -15.75 -6.85
N ILE A 247 -4.65 -14.93 -7.09
CA ILE A 247 -4.53 -13.46 -7.07
C ILE A 247 -4.20 -12.96 -5.66
N ALA A 248 -4.81 -13.54 -4.63
CA ALA A 248 -4.51 -13.19 -3.24
C ALA A 248 -3.07 -13.53 -2.86
N LEU A 249 -2.58 -14.72 -3.23
CA LEU A 249 -1.20 -15.16 -3.04
C LEU A 249 -0.19 -14.26 -3.75
N ILE A 250 -0.43 -13.95 -5.04
CA ILE A 250 0.44 -13.05 -5.82
C ILE A 250 0.48 -11.65 -5.18
N ARG A 251 -0.65 -11.14 -4.68
CA ARG A 251 -0.71 -9.85 -3.96
C ARG A 251 0.02 -9.88 -2.61
N ALA A 252 -0.11 -10.96 -1.84
CA ALA A 252 0.58 -11.10 -0.56
C ALA A 252 2.10 -11.11 -0.76
N ARG A 253 2.60 -11.98 -1.66
CA ARG A 253 4.04 -12.04 -1.99
C ARG A 253 4.55 -10.83 -2.79
N ALA A 254 3.65 -10.00 -3.33
CA ALA A 254 4.02 -8.73 -3.95
C ALA A 254 4.41 -7.62 -2.95
N GLY A 255 4.19 -7.80 -1.64
CA GLY A 255 4.72 -6.86 -0.64
C GLY A 255 6.25 -6.83 -0.61
N ASP A 256 6.90 -7.95 -0.95
CA ASP A 256 8.34 -8.17 -0.76
C ASP A 256 9.19 -8.01 -2.05
N ALA A 257 8.57 -7.78 -3.22
CA ALA A 257 9.23 -7.93 -4.53
C ALA A 257 9.34 -6.62 -5.35
N ASP A 258 10.48 -6.42 -6.01
CA ASP A 258 10.79 -5.23 -6.81
C ASP A 258 10.12 -5.25 -8.21
N PHE A 259 8.85 -4.82 -8.30
CA PHE A 259 8.13 -4.72 -9.57
C PHE A 259 8.55 -3.51 -10.43
N GLN A 260 8.81 -3.76 -11.71
CA GLN A 260 9.05 -2.71 -12.70
C GLN A 260 7.72 -2.05 -13.12
N ARG A 261 7.43 -0.89 -12.52
CA ARG A 261 6.19 -0.11 -12.77
C ARG A 261 5.98 0.16 -14.26
N GLY A 262 4.78 -0.14 -14.77
CA GLY A 262 4.37 0.18 -16.14
C GLY A 262 4.77 -0.84 -17.21
N ILE A 263 5.34 -1.99 -16.84
CA ILE A 263 5.47 -3.13 -17.76
C ILE A 263 4.14 -3.91 -17.82
N SER A 264 3.74 -4.27 -19.03
CA SER A 264 2.60 -5.14 -19.32
C SER A 264 3.12 -6.50 -19.77
N VAL A 265 2.93 -7.53 -18.95
CA VAL A 265 3.54 -8.86 -19.12
C VAL A 265 2.61 -9.87 -19.81
N PRO A 266 3.11 -10.74 -20.68
CA PRO A 266 2.37 -11.92 -21.12
C PRO A 266 2.24 -12.94 -19.96
N VAL A 267 1.19 -13.76 -20.01
CA VAL A 267 0.98 -14.88 -19.10
C VAL A 267 0.91 -16.18 -19.90
N ALA A 268 1.61 -17.21 -19.42
CA ALA A 268 1.53 -18.57 -19.94
C ALA A 268 0.99 -19.52 -18.86
N VAL A 269 0.13 -20.45 -19.24
CA VAL A 269 -0.50 -21.43 -18.35
C VAL A 269 -0.16 -22.83 -18.85
N ALA A 270 0.28 -23.70 -17.95
CA ALA A 270 0.68 -25.07 -18.24
C ALA A 270 0.57 -25.95 -16.98
N GLY A 271 1.22 -27.12 -16.97
CA GLY A 271 0.99 -28.19 -16.01
C GLY A 271 0.05 -29.26 -16.60
N ASP A 272 -0.03 -30.42 -15.96
CA ASP A 272 -0.83 -31.55 -16.44
C ASP A 272 -2.34 -31.29 -16.36
N GLU A 273 -2.78 -30.55 -15.34
CA GLU A 273 -4.20 -30.30 -15.04
C GLU A 273 -4.72 -28.95 -15.62
N ALA A 274 -3.97 -28.36 -16.54
CA ALA A 274 -4.33 -27.08 -17.16
C ALA A 274 -5.35 -27.25 -18.31
N ILE A 275 -6.63 -27.16 -17.97
CA ILE A 275 -7.76 -27.30 -18.91
C ILE A 275 -7.87 -26.19 -19.97
N VAL A 276 -8.52 -26.49 -21.10
CA VAL A 276 -8.83 -25.50 -22.15
C VAL A 276 -9.88 -24.50 -21.67
N GLY A 277 -9.59 -23.20 -21.82
CA GLY A 277 -10.47 -22.09 -21.43
C GLY A 277 -10.03 -21.37 -20.15
N ILE A 278 -9.12 -21.96 -19.38
CA ILE A 278 -8.54 -21.35 -18.17
C ILE A 278 -7.85 -20.01 -18.46
N GLU A 279 -7.33 -19.84 -19.69
CA GLU A 279 -6.68 -18.61 -20.15
C GLU A 279 -7.66 -17.41 -20.21
N PHE A 280 -8.95 -17.65 -20.50
CA PHE A 280 -9.96 -16.59 -20.50
C PHE A 280 -10.37 -16.20 -19.08
N LEU A 281 -10.44 -17.18 -18.17
CA LEU A 281 -10.76 -16.96 -16.76
C LEU A 281 -9.64 -16.19 -16.05
N LEU A 282 -8.40 -16.68 -16.16
CA LEU A 282 -7.21 -15.99 -15.66
C LEU A 282 -7.08 -14.59 -16.28
N GLY A 283 -7.30 -14.45 -17.58
CA GLY A 283 -7.24 -13.15 -18.25
C GLY A 283 -8.26 -12.15 -17.70
N GLY A 284 -9.53 -12.56 -17.59
CA GLY A 284 -10.59 -11.70 -17.05
C GLY A 284 -10.42 -11.36 -15.57
N ARG A 285 -9.93 -12.31 -14.76
CA ARG A 285 -9.72 -12.12 -13.31
C ARG A 285 -8.44 -11.33 -12.99
N PHE A 286 -7.36 -11.52 -13.74
CA PHE A 286 -6.12 -10.74 -13.57
C PHE A 286 -6.27 -9.29 -14.08
N ASP A 287 -7.02 -9.04 -15.16
CA ASP A 287 -7.30 -7.67 -15.65
C ASP A 287 -8.26 -6.90 -14.71
N ALA A 288 -9.25 -7.61 -14.12
CA ALA A 288 -10.13 -7.04 -13.09
C ALA A 288 -9.45 -6.89 -11.71
N ALA A 289 -8.26 -7.47 -11.51
CA ALA A 289 -7.53 -7.41 -10.26
C ALA A 289 -6.49 -6.28 -10.29
N SER A 290 -6.53 -5.42 -9.25
CA SER A 290 -5.40 -4.57 -8.89
C SER A 290 -4.18 -5.42 -8.52
N LEU A 291 -3.38 -5.79 -9.53
CA LEU A 291 -2.07 -6.43 -9.43
C LEU A 291 -0.98 -5.34 -9.56
N PRO A 292 0.25 -5.58 -9.04
CA PRO A 292 1.34 -4.60 -9.11
C PRO A 292 1.96 -4.45 -10.52
N PHE A 293 1.59 -5.33 -11.45
CA PHE A 293 1.93 -5.31 -12.87
C PHE A 293 0.65 -5.40 -13.71
N SER A 294 0.68 -4.87 -14.94
CA SER A 294 -0.41 -5.11 -15.90
C SER A 294 -0.14 -6.41 -16.66
N ILE A 295 -1.19 -7.12 -17.08
CA ILE A 295 -1.05 -8.21 -18.07
C ILE A 295 -1.27 -7.68 -19.49
N ARG A 296 -0.75 -8.41 -20.49
CA ARG A 296 -0.94 -8.14 -21.93
C ARG A 296 -1.89 -9.14 -22.61
N GLY A 297 -2.05 -10.31 -22.00
CA GLY A 297 -2.83 -11.44 -22.50
C GLY A 297 -2.35 -12.74 -21.86
N VAL A 298 -3.21 -13.76 -21.87
CA VAL A 298 -2.95 -15.08 -21.31
C VAL A 298 -3.04 -16.12 -22.43
N ARG A 299 -2.19 -17.15 -22.39
CA ARG A 299 -2.28 -18.33 -23.27
C ARG A 299 -2.11 -19.63 -22.48
N LEU A 300 -2.83 -20.66 -22.89
CA LEU A 300 -2.48 -22.04 -22.59
C LEU A 300 -1.27 -22.47 -23.44
N ALA A 301 -0.38 -23.30 -22.89
CA ALA A 301 0.76 -23.86 -23.60
C ALA A 301 0.34 -24.89 -24.67
N GLU A 302 1.18 -25.12 -25.69
CA GLU A 302 0.87 -26.09 -26.75
C GLU A 302 0.82 -27.55 -26.23
N ASN A 303 1.74 -27.91 -25.33
CA ASN A 303 1.75 -29.18 -24.59
C ASN A 303 1.81 -28.87 -23.08
N PRO A 304 0.68 -28.61 -22.39
CA PRO A 304 0.67 -28.14 -20.99
C PRO A 304 1.47 -29.03 -20.02
N ALA A 305 1.25 -30.34 -20.06
CA ALA A 305 1.93 -31.32 -19.19
C ALA A 305 3.45 -31.43 -19.40
N GLU A 306 3.98 -31.00 -20.56
CA GLU A 306 5.41 -31.07 -20.87
C GLU A 306 6.13 -29.72 -20.65
N SER A 307 5.40 -28.62 -20.49
CA SER A 307 5.99 -27.29 -20.43
C SER A 307 6.96 -27.09 -19.27
N PRO A 308 6.70 -27.57 -18.02
CA PRO A 308 7.66 -27.44 -16.91
C PRO A 308 8.98 -28.18 -17.19
N VAL A 309 8.92 -29.44 -17.65
CA VAL A 309 10.13 -30.24 -17.91
C VAL A 309 10.94 -29.73 -19.11
N ARG A 310 10.27 -29.24 -20.16
CA ARG A 310 10.91 -28.58 -21.30
C ARG A 310 11.55 -27.25 -20.89
N GLY A 311 10.89 -26.49 -20.03
CA GLY A 311 11.41 -25.23 -19.49
C GLY A 311 12.63 -25.42 -18.62
N ALA A 312 12.66 -26.49 -17.83
CA ALA A 312 13.84 -26.93 -17.10
C ALA A 312 15.01 -27.27 -18.03
N LEU A 313 14.74 -27.97 -19.15
CA LEU A 313 15.76 -28.28 -20.15
C LEU A 313 16.27 -27.03 -20.90
N GLU A 314 15.47 -25.99 -21.10
CA GLU A 314 15.95 -24.74 -21.70
C GLU A 314 16.77 -23.91 -20.69
N ALA A 315 16.30 -23.78 -19.45
CA ALA A 315 17.06 -23.16 -18.36
C ALA A 315 18.43 -23.83 -18.13
N ALA A 316 18.50 -25.15 -18.32
CA ALA A 316 19.73 -25.94 -18.29
C ALA A 316 20.71 -25.64 -19.44
N ARG A 317 20.22 -25.21 -20.61
CA ARG A 317 21.06 -24.80 -21.75
C ARG A 317 21.59 -23.39 -21.61
N ASP A 318 20.78 -22.48 -21.08
CA ASP A 318 21.16 -21.09 -20.81
C ASP A 318 22.02 -20.94 -19.53
N GLY A 319 22.17 -22.01 -18.74
CA GLY A 319 23.05 -22.06 -17.56
C GLY A 319 22.49 -21.26 -16.38
N VAL A 320 21.18 -21.32 -16.19
CA VAL A 320 20.44 -20.57 -15.16
C VAL A 320 20.87 -21.00 -13.75
N VAL A 321 21.13 -20.04 -12.86
CA VAL A 321 21.49 -20.34 -11.46
C VAL A 321 20.25 -20.59 -10.59
N ALA A 322 20.43 -21.34 -9.49
CA ALA A 322 19.40 -21.46 -8.46
C ALA A 322 19.08 -20.08 -7.85
N TYR A 323 17.91 -19.52 -8.16
CA TYR A 323 17.44 -18.25 -7.60
C TYR A 323 16.82 -18.45 -6.20
N GLU A 324 17.58 -19.09 -5.30
CA GLU A 324 17.11 -19.59 -4.00
C GLU A 324 16.41 -18.53 -3.14
N GLY A 325 16.91 -17.29 -3.11
CA GLY A 325 16.29 -16.20 -2.37
C GLY A 325 14.89 -15.79 -2.87
N VAL A 326 14.56 -16.07 -4.14
CA VAL A 326 13.24 -15.81 -4.74
C VAL A 326 12.38 -17.08 -4.73
N LEU A 327 13.00 -18.27 -4.82
CA LEU A 327 12.33 -19.57 -4.80
C LEU A 327 11.85 -19.98 -3.40
N TRP A 328 12.67 -19.70 -2.38
CA TRP A 328 12.43 -20.05 -0.97
C TRP A 328 12.12 -18.84 -0.08
N GLY A 329 12.08 -17.63 -0.66
CA GLY A 329 12.00 -16.38 0.06
C GLY A 329 10.82 -16.32 1.04
N HIS A 330 11.12 -15.93 2.28
CA HIS A 330 10.15 -15.41 3.24
C HIS A 330 10.40 -13.90 3.36
N GLY A 331 9.36 -13.10 3.65
CA GLY A 331 9.42 -11.64 3.54
C GLY A 331 10.62 -11.00 4.24
N HIS A 332 11.33 -10.13 3.53
CA HIS A 332 12.66 -9.65 3.96
C HIS A 332 12.55 -8.57 5.05
N HIS A 333 12.45 -8.98 6.31
CA HIS A 333 12.82 -8.12 7.44
C HIS A 333 14.31 -7.80 7.38
N SER A 334 14.65 -6.62 6.84
CA SER A 334 16.02 -6.17 6.67
C SER A 334 16.67 -5.79 8.01
N GLU A 335 17.46 -6.69 8.60
CA GLU A 335 18.29 -6.36 9.77
C GLU A 335 19.32 -5.27 9.43
N GLN A 336 19.26 -4.13 10.13
CA GLN A 336 20.23 -3.03 9.93
C GLN A 336 21.60 -3.38 10.54
N SER A 337 22.51 -3.90 9.71
CA SER A 337 23.90 -4.16 10.10
C SER A 337 24.69 -2.87 10.39
N ASN A 338 24.58 -2.36 11.61
CA ASN A 338 25.32 -1.18 12.08
C ASN A 338 26.82 -1.49 12.30
N GLY A 339 27.59 -1.43 11.21
CA GLY A 339 29.06 -1.53 11.23
C GLY A 339 29.73 -0.14 11.28
N PRO A 340 30.45 0.22 12.35
CA PRO A 340 31.14 1.51 12.43
C PRO A 340 32.42 1.50 11.59
N VAL A 341 32.66 2.58 10.81
CA VAL A 341 33.91 2.79 10.08
C VAL A 341 34.84 3.76 10.81
N ASP A 342 36.00 3.24 11.24
CA ASP A 342 37.07 4.03 11.85
C ASP A 342 37.67 5.06 10.87
N ALA A 343 37.79 6.32 11.32
CA ALA A 343 38.51 7.38 10.63
C ALA A 343 39.68 7.88 11.51
N ALA A 344 40.92 7.47 11.18
CA ALA A 344 42.08 7.69 12.05
C ALA A 344 43.11 8.69 11.50
N SER A 345 43.61 9.55 12.41
CA SER A 345 44.91 10.27 12.38
C SER A 345 45.10 11.52 11.48
N SER A 346 45.03 12.69 12.13
CA SER A 346 46.09 13.73 12.33
C SER A 346 47.42 13.64 11.53
N PRO A 347 48.20 14.75 11.28
CA PRO A 347 48.31 15.94 12.15
C PRO A 347 48.59 17.34 11.49
N SER A 348 48.71 18.38 12.34
CA SER A 348 49.30 19.73 12.09
C SER A 348 50.86 19.69 12.01
N PRO A 349 51.66 20.80 12.00
CA PRO A 349 51.35 22.25 12.04
C PRO A 349 52.18 23.14 11.05
N GLY A 350 52.10 24.47 11.18
CA GLY A 350 53.07 25.42 10.60
C GLY A 350 52.96 26.85 11.18
N ALA A 351 54.09 27.47 11.53
CA ALA A 351 54.20 28.86 11.99
C ALA A 351 55.63 29.40 11.75
N GLU A 352 55.81 30.71 11.56
CA GLU A 352 57.06 31.49 11.71
C GLU A 352 56.74 33.01 11.85
N ALA A 353 57.71 33.84 12.25
CA ALA A 353 57.50 35.26 12.58
C ALA A 353 58.75 36.17 12.43
N GLY A 354 58.56 37.49 12.31
CA GLY A 354 59.60 38.54 12.42
C GLY A 354 59.27 39.83 11.63
N GLY A 355 59.83 41.02 11.92
CA GLY A 355 60.66 41.44 13.06
C GLY A 355 61.70 42.54 12.73
N GLY A 356 61.64 43.71 13.42
CA GLY A 356 62.65 44.82 13.36
C GLY A 356 62.00 46.20 13.60
N THR A 357 62.25 47.00 14.67
CA THR A 357 63.48 47.69 15.19
C THR A 357 63.93 48.88 14.33
N SER A 358 64.42 50.05 14.82
CA SER A 358 65.09 50.45 16.10
C SER A 358 64.79 51.92 16.52
N ALA A 359 65.45 52.48 17.55
CA ALA A 359 65.18 53.81 18.18
C ALA A 359 66.42 54.73 18.39
N SER A 360 66.32 55.78 19.23
CA SER A 360 67.33 56.80 19.70
C SER A 360 67.27 58.21 19.02
N SER A 361 67.65 59.37 19.62
CA SER A 361 67.97 59.78 21.03
C SER A 361 67.98 61.33 21.20
N SER A 362 68.29 61.83 22.41
CA SER A 362 68.16 63.23 22.90
C SER A 362 69.35 64.21 22.67
N GLY A 363 69.12 65.51 22.90
CA GLY A 363 70.11 66.61 22.99
C GLY A 363 69.51 67.90 23.63
N ALA A 364 70.32 68.85 24.15
CA ALA A 364 69.83 69.98 24.98
C ALA A 364 70.78 71.22 25.10
N ASP A 365 70.27 72.29 25.76
CA ASP A 365 70.95 73.30 26.63
C ASP A 365 71.11 74.80 26.19
N ALA A 366 71.18 75.68 27.21
CA ALA A 366 71.75 77.06 27.30
C ALA A 366 70.97 78.32 26.80
N THR A 367 71.05 79.55 27.39
CA THR A 367 71.38 80.12 28.76
C THR A 367 71.10 81.66 28.86
N LEU A 368 71.15 82.27 30.08
CA LEU A 368 71.37 83.73 30.46
C LEU A 368 70.15 84.71 30.45
N SER A 369 70.06 85.84 31.23
CA SER A 369 70.66 86.27 32.53
C SER A 369 70.13 87.62 33.13
N PHE A 370 69.80 87.65 34.45
CA PHE A 370 69.96 88.69 35.52
C PHE A 370 69.60 90.22 35.44
N ASP A 371 69.19 90.72 36.63
CA ASP A 371 69.19 92.10 37.23
C ASP A 371 68.31 93.24 36.62
N ASP A 372 68.11 94.41 37.25
CA ASP A 372 67.61 94.83 38.61
C ASP A 372 67.57 96.40 38.65
N ALA A 373 66.93 97.00 39.66
CA ALA A 373 67.20 98.34 40.19
C ALA A 373 66.92 99.61 39.33
N ALA A 374 65.63 99.94 39.22
CA ALA A 374 65.07 101.19 39.78
C ALA A 374 65.39 102.61 39.19
N ARG A 375 64.30 103.23 38.67
CA ARG A 375 63.71 104.50 39.18
C ARG A 375 64.16 105.89 38.66
N GLU A 376 64.09 106.16 37.35
CA GLU A 376 63.80 107.53 36.87
C GLU A 376 62.29 107.88 37.00
N THR A 377 61.91 108.34 38.18
CA THR A 377 60.57 108.09 38.75
C THR A 377 59.52 109.17 38.49
N GLU A 378 59.21 109.54 37.24
CA GLU A 378 57.84 110.02 36.92
C GLU A 378 57.50 110.17 35.43
N ARG A 379 58.48 110.28 34.50
CA ARG A 379 58.19 110.21 33.05
C ARG A 379 58.26 108.79 32.51
N ALA A 380 59.30 108.04 32.91
CA ALA A 380 59.40 106.62 32.57
C ALA A 380 58.14 105.84 32.99
N ARG A 381 57.43 106.21 34.07
CA ARG A 381 56.15 105.55 34.44
C ARG A 381 55.04 105.66 33.39
N SER A 382 55.01 106.69 32.55
CA SER A 382 54.02 106.78 31.47
C SER A 382 54.45 105.94 30.28
N ASP A 383 55.72 106.00 29.88
CA ASP A 383 56.24 105.21 28.75
C ASP A 383 56.33 103.71 29.10
N ASP A 384 56.60 103.36 30.37
CA ASP A 384 56.57 102.00 30.95
C ASP A 384 55.13 101.50 31.06
N ALA A 385 54.17 102.31 31.52
CA ALA A 385 52.75 101.93 31.50
C ALA A 385 52.18 101.83 30.08
N ILE A 386 52.71 102.59 29.11
CA ILE A 386 52.37 102.49 27.68
C ILE A 386 53.05 101.26 27.05
N THR A 387 54.29 100.95 27.42
CA THR A 387 55.01 99.75 26.96
C THR A 387 54.34 98.49 27.52
N GLN A 388 54.01 98.46 28.81
CA GLN A 388 53.20 97.40 29.41
C GLN A 388 51.78 97.36 28.83
N LEU A 389 51.23 98.48 28.33
CA LEU A 389 49.97 98.47 27.56
C LEU A 389 50.16 97.85 26.18
N PHE A 390 51.28 98.08 25.51
CA PHE A 390 51.60 97.47 24.22
C PHE A 390 52.06 96.01 24.34
N GLU A 391 52.73 95.62 25.42
CA GLU A 391 53.02 94.21 25.74
C GLU A 391 51.76 93.47 26.18
N ARG A 392 50.83 94.12 26.90
CA ARG A 392 49.51 93.56 27.26
C ARG A 392 48.42 93.81 26.21
N LEU A 393 48.77 94.44 25.10
CA LEU A 393 48.00 94.43 23.85
C LEU A 393 48.57 93.35 22.95
N GLY A 394 49.89 93.31 22.71
CA GLY A 394 50.57 92.20 22.03
C GLY A 394 50.24 90.84 22.64
N SER A 395 50.44 90.65 23.95
CA SER A 395 50.03 89.42 24.66
C SER A 395 48.51 89.18 24.69
N ARG A 396 47.68 90.17 24.32
CA ARG A 396 46.23 90.00 24.11
C ARG A 396 45.88 89.74 22.66
N ASP A 397 46.70 90.18 21.72
CA ASP A 397 46.60 89.88 20.30
C ASP A 397 47.12 88.45 20.09
N ASP A 398 48.22 88.04 20.74
CA ASP A 398 48.67 86.64 20.88
C ASP A 398 47.59 85.75 21.55
N GLU A 399 46.87 86.26 22.55
CA GLU A 399 45.75 85.57 23.21
C GLU A 399 44.49 85.51 22.32
N MET A 400 44.26 86.53 21.47
CA MET A 400 43.17 86.56 20.51
C MET A 400 43.47 85.69 19.27
N ASP A 401 44.70 85.65 18.78
CA ASP A 401 45.16 84.76 17.72
C ASP A 401 45.13 83.29 18.20
N ALA A 402 45.48 83.03 19.46
CA ALA A 402 45.27 81.72 20.09
C ALA A 402 43.78 81.36 20.20
N VAL A 403 42.91 82.30 20.61
CA VAL A 403 41.46 82.10 20.64
C VAL A 403 40.86 81.94 19.23
N VAL A 404 41.41 82.58 18.21
CA VAL A 404 41.03 82.36 16.80
C VAL A 404 41.44 80.97 16.34
N GLY A 405 42.67 80.52 16.64
CA GLY A 405 43.10 79.15 16.35
C GLY A 405 42.30 78.08 17.09
N ASP A 406 41.93 78.33 18.35
CA ASP A 406 40.99 77.48 19.11
C ASP A 406 39.57 77.49 18.50
N LEU A 407 39.17 78.58 17.84
CA LEU A 407 37.85 78.73 17.22
C LEU A 407 37.80 78.11 15.81
N GLU A 408 38.87 78.20 15.02
CA GLU A 408 39.07 77.44 13.78
C GLU A 408 39.14 75.92 14.06
N ALA A 409 39.82 75.53 15.14
CA ALA A 409 39.82 74.13 15.61
C ALA A 409 38.43 73.68 16.11
N LEU A 410 37.67 74.57 16.74
CA LEU A 410 36.27 74.30 17.13
C LEU A 410 35.35 74.20 15.92
N GLU A 411 35.54 75.02 14.88
CA GLU A 411 34.79 74.96 13.62
C GLU A 411 35.01 73.62 12.91
N SER A 412 36.27 73.19 12.75
CA SER A 412 36.59 71.85 12.22
C SER A 412 36.06 70.70 13.12
N THR A 413 36.01 70.92 14.44
CA THR A 413 35.38 69.96 15.37
C THR A 413 33.86 69.91 15.19
N VAL A 414 33.20 71.04 14.91
CA VAL A 414 31.76 71.11 14.62
C VAL A 414 31.45 70.46 13.26
N GLU A 415 32.27 70.68 12.24
CA GLU A 415 32.13 70.02 10.93
C GLU A 415 32.25 68.49 11.05
N SER A 416 33.25 67.99 11.78
CA SER A 416 33.39 66.55 12.04
C SER A 416 32.27 65.98 12.93
N ILE A 417 31.68 66.79 13.81
CA ILE A 417 30.46 66.43 14.56
C ILE A 417 29.24 66.38 13.63
N ASP A 418 29.11 67.28 12.66
CA ASP A 418 28.00 67.29 11.70
C ASP A 418 28.08 66.07 10.75
N GLU A 419 29.28 65.72 10.26
CA GLU A 419 29.53 64.45 9.56
C GLU A 419 29.14 63.24 10.43
N THR A 420 29.51 63.25 11.71
CA THR A 420 29.18 62.17 12.65
C THR A 420 27.68 62.12 12.93
N VAL A 421 26.98 63.26 13.01
CA VAL A 421 25.53 63.33 13.19
C VAL A 421 24.80 62.88 11.93
N GLY A 422 25.30 63.20 10.74
CA GLY A 422 24.82 62.66 9.47
C GLY A 422 24.95 61.13 9.40
N ALA A 423 26.12 60.60 9.75
CA ALA A 423 26.35 59.15 9.82
C ALA A 423 25.43 58.48 10.86
N VAL A 424 25.32 59.03 12.07
CA VAL A 424 24.40 58.52 13.12
C VAL A 424 22.93 58.67 12.71
N THR A 425 22.56 59.66 11.89
CA THR A 425 21.20 59.76 11.35
C THR A 425 20.92 58.66 10.34
N ALA A 426 21.85 58.38 9.42
CA ALA A 426 21.75 57.27 8.48
C ALA A 426 21.76 55.89 9.19
N ASP A 427 22.57 55.71 10.24
CA ASP A 427 22.53 54.52 11.10
C ASP A 427 21.18 54.37 11.81
N VAL A 428 20.57 55.48 12.25
CA VAL A 428 19.25 55.49 12.89
C VAL A 428 18.11 55.23 11.90
N GLU A 429 18.20 55.72 10.67
CA GLU A 429 17.27 55.40 9.58
C GLU A 429 17.39 53.92 9.20
N SER A 430 18.61 53.40 9.00
CA SER A 430 18.84 51.96 8.76
C SER A 430 18.42 51.07 9.94
N LEU A 431 18.48 51.56 11.18
CA LEU A 431 17.96 50.88 12.37
C LEU A 431 16.43 51.00 12.49
N ALA A 432 15.79 51.98 11.86
CA ALA A 432 14.34 52.09 11.79
C ALA A 432 13.79 51.14 10.71
N ASP A 433 14.38 51.14 9.52
CA ASP A 433 14.07 50.19 8.44
C ASP A 433 14.27 48.74 8.93
N GLY A 434 15.42 48.45 9.56
CA GLY A 434 15.71 47.15 10.16
C GLY A 434 14.84 46.79 11.39
N LEU A 435 14.14 47.76 11.99
CA LEU A 435 13.14 47.53 13.03
C LEU A 435 11.75 47.27 12.42
N GLU A 436 11.46 47.82 11.24
CA GLU A 436 10.27 47.49 10.44
C GLU A 436 10.39 46.06 9.87
N ASP A 437 11.56 45.65 9.36
CA ASP A 437 11.88 44.25 9.01
C ASP A 437 11.68 43.29 10.20
N VAL A 438 12.05 43.71 11.42
CA VAL A 438 11.86 42.93 12.67
C VAL A 438 10.41 42.97 13.15
N SER A 439 9.64 43.99 12.79
CA SER A 439 8.18 44.04 12.98
C SER A 439 7.48 43.07 12.03
N ASP A 440 7.87 43.01 10.76
CA ASP A 440 7.34 42.05 9.80
C ASP A 440 7.78 40.61 10.12
N ALA A 441 8.92 40.42 10.79
CA ALA A 441 9.28 39.13 11.40
C ALA A 441 8.28 38.66 12.48
N SER A 442 7.37 39.52 12.97
CA SER A 442 6.23 39.11 13.81
C SER A 442 5.21 38.25 13.05
N ALA A 443 5.18 38.25 11.70
CA ALA A 443 4.36 37.31 10.94
C ALA A 443 4.77 35.85 11.20
N LYS A 444 6.05 35.60 11.51
CA LYS A 444 6.53 34.27 11.93
C LYS A 444 6.09 33.85 13.33
N ALA A 445 5.48 34.76 14.12
CA ALA A 445 4.80 34.36 15.34
C ALA A 445 3.48 33.65 15.01
N GLU A 446 2.73 34.11 13.99
CA GLU A 446 1.52 33.41 13.53
C GLU A 446 1.85 32.02 12.93
N ASP A 447 2.98 31.89 12.23
CA ASP A 447 3.51 30.57 11.79
C ASP A 447 3.85 29.65 12.97
N VAL A 448 4.36 30.20 14.09
CA VAL A 448 4.71 29.43 15.30
C VAL A 448 3.46 29.03 16.07
N ASP A 449 2.50 29.93 16.28
CA ASP A 449 1.19 29.61 16.90
C ASP A 449 0.43 28.56 16.06
N ALA A 450 0.52 28.63 14.72
CA ALA A 450 -0.03 27.63 13.81
C ALA A 450 0.72 26.28 13.88
N LEU A 451 2.04 26.28 14.08
CA LEU A 451 2.81 25.06 14.33
C LEU A 451 2.52 24.45 15.69
N GLU A 452 2.34 25.26 16.75
CA GLU A 452 1.94 24.80 18.08
C GLU A 452 0.54 24.17 18.03
N THR A 453 -0.44 24.84 17.41
CA THR A 453 -1.80 24.31 17.16
C THR A 453 -1.77 22.98 16.38
N ARG A 454 -0.91 22.86 15.36
CA ARG A 454 -0.75 21.61 14.59
C ARG A 454 -0.04 20.52 15.38
N LEU A 455 0.84 20.86 16.31
CA LEU A 455 1.54 19.93 17.18
C LEU A 455 0.63 19.44 18.31
N GLU A 456 -0.27 20.27 18.83
CA GLU A 456 -1.38 19.85 19.69
C GLU A 456 -2.31 18.87 18.95
N GLY A 457 -2.68 19.18 17.70
CA GLY A 457 -3.47 18.28 16.84
C GLY A 457 -2.81 16.91 16.65
N VAL A 458 -1.56 16.89 16.18
CA VAL A 458 -0.79 15.64 16.00
C VAL A 458 -0.56 14.91 17.33
N SER A 459 -0.50 15.62 18.47
CA SER A 459 -0.44 14.98 19.79
C SER A 459 -1.76 14.28 20.16
N GLY A 460 -2.91 14.87 19.81
CA GLY A 460 -4.23 14.26 19.98
C GLY A 460 -4.46 13.08 19.04
N ASP A 461 -4.04 13.21 17.77
CA ASP A 461 -4.06 12.11 16.80
C ASP A 461 -3.19 10.93 17.29
N LEU A 462 -2.02 11.22 17.88
CA LEU A 462 -1.13 10.21 18.46
C LEU A 462 -1.70 9.57 19.74
N GLU A 463 -2.38 10.35 20.59
CA GLU A 463 -3.07 9.83 21.78
C GLU A 463 -4.22 8.89 21.37
N SER A 464 -5.07 9.30 20.42
CA SER A 464 -6.13 8.47 19.84
C SER A 464 -5.59 7.23 19.11
N THR A 465 -4.47 7.35 18.38
CA THR A 465 -3.78 6.20 17.78
C THR A 465 -3.24 5.25 18.85
N THR A 466 -2.80 5.77 20.00
CA THR A 466 -2.34 4.94 21.14
C THR A 466 -3.51 4.18 21.76
N GLU A 467 -4.64 4.84 22.01
CA GLU A 467 -5.86 4.17 22.49
C GLU A 467 -6.36 3.08 21.50
N ALA A 468 -6.32 3.36 20.19
CA ALA A 468 -6.66 2.39 19.16
C ALA A 468 -5.69 1.19 19.13
N VAL A 469 -4.39 1.41 19.35
CA VAL A 469 -3.40 0.34 19.45
C VAL A 469 -3.57 -0.49 20.73
N GLU A 470 -3.88 0.13 21.88
CA GLU A 470 -4.18 -0.60 23.13
C GLU A 470 -5.48 -1.43 23.00
N SER A 471 -6.51 -0.87 22.34
CA SER A 471 -7.73 -1.61 22.02
C SER A 471 -7.47 -2.77 21.05
N THR A 472 -6.64 -2.55 20.02
CA THR A 472 -6.27 -3.60 19.05
C THR A 472 -5.43 -4.70 19.72
N SER A 473 -4.47 -4.34 20.57
CA SER A 473 -3.68 -5.30 21.35
C SER A 473 -4.57 -6.13 22.29
N SER A 474 -5.58 -5.50 22.90
CA SER A 474 -6.54 -6.20 23.76
C SER A 474 -7.38 -7.21 22.95
N ALA A 475 -7.88 -6.80 21.79
CA ALA A 475 -8.63 -7.68 20.89
C ALA A 475 -7.77 -8.81 20.31
N VAL A 476 -6.49 -8.57 20.01
CA VAL A 476 -5.53 -9.61 19.57
C VAL A 476 -5.23 -10.61 20.69
N GLN A 477 -5.15 -10.16 21.95
CA GLN A 477 -5.02 -11.08 23.09
C GLN A 477 -6.30 -11.89 23.33
N GLU A 478 -7.48 -11.27 23.23
CA GLU A 478 -8.75 -12.00 23.31
C GLU A 478 -8.90 -12.99 22.14
N LEU A 479 -8.42 -12.66 20.94
CA LEU A 479 -8.37 -13.59 19.81
C LEU A 479 -7.37 -14.74 20.03
N ALA A 480 -6.24 -14.48 20.69
CA ALA A 480 -5.25 -15.50 21.05
C ALA A 480 -5.75 -16.44 22.15
N ASP A 481 -6.38 -15.92 23.20
CA ASP A 481 -7.03 -16.70 24.26
C ASP A 481 -8.16 -17.57 23.67
N ASN A 482 -8.93 -17.03 22.72
CA ASN A 482 -9.94 -17.81 21.97
C ASN A 482 -9.29 -18.86 21.05
N LEU A 483 -8.14 -18.56 20.42
CA LEU A 483 -7.41 -19.52 19.59
C LEU A 483 -6.85 -20.68 20.43
N GLU A 484 -6.21 -20.41 21.58
CA GLU A 484 -5.75 -21.44 22.53
C GLU A 484 -6.95 -22.26 23.05
N SER A 485 -8.11 -21.64 23.24
CA SER A 485 -9.33 -22.37 23.62
C SER A 485 -9.94 -23.19 22.46
N VAL A 486 -9.78 -22.77 21.20
CA VAL A 486 -10.20 -23.53 20.01
C VAL A 486 -9.22 -24.67 19.70
N GLU A 487 -7.91 -24.46 19.88
CA GLU A 487 -6.86 -25.47 19.79
C GLU A 487 -7.05 -26.54 20.88
N SER A 488 -7.21 -26.12 22.14
CA SER A 488 -7.56 -27.00 23.26
C SER A 488 -8.90 -27.73 23.04
N ALA A 489 -9.86 -27.08 22.38
CA ALA A 489 -11.11 -27.72 22.01
C ALA A 489 -10.95 -28.68 20.82
N LEU A 490 -10.01 -28.46 19.90
CA LEU A 490 -9.73 -29.34 18.76
C LEU A 490 -9.01 -30.62 19.24
N ASP A 491 -7.99 -30.47 20.09
CA ASP A 491 -7.32 -31.57 20.81
C ASP A 491 -8.31 -32.38 21.66
N ALA A 492 -9.26 -31.71 22.31
CA ALA A 492 -10.30 -32.39 23.10
C ALA A 492 -11.47 -32.95 22.25
N ARG A 493 -11.69 -32.45 21.03
CA ARG A 493 -12.82 -32.83 20.17
C ARG A 493 -12.50 -34.10 19.40
N ALA A 494 -12.49 -35.20 20.15
CA ALA A 494 -13.13 -36.48 19.85
C ALA A 494 -12.84 -37.22 18.52
N THR A 495 -12.24 -36.63 17.49
CA THR A 495 -11.99 -37.25 16.19
C THR A 495 -11.11 -38.47 16.34
N GLN A 496 -10.02 -38.39 17.09
CA GLN A 496 -9.15 -39.54 17.35
C GLN A 496 -9.87 -40.63 18.17
N ALA A 497 -10.74 -40.28 19.12
CA ALA A 497 -11.47 -41.25 19.94
C ALA A 497 -12.61 -41.93 19.15
N SER A 498 -13.35 -41.19 18.34
CA SER A 498 -14.37 -41.70 17.44
C SER A 498 -13.76 -42.50 16.29
N LEU A 499 -12.58 -42.11 15.78
CA LEU A 499 -11.85 -42.86 14.77
C LEU A 499 -11.38 -44.20 15.34
N THR A 500 -10.74 -44.24 16.51
CA THR A 500 -10.35 -45.52 17.14
C THR A 500 -11.55 -46.40 17.49
N ALA A 501 -12.69 -45.81 17.89
CA ALA A 501 -13.91 -46.59 18.09
C ALA A 501 -14.45 -47.18 16.77
N VAL A 502 -14.40 -46.41 15.67
CA VAL A 502 -14.76 -46.91 14.33
C VAL A 502 -13.76 -47.94 13.82
N GLU A 503 -12.47 -47.82 14.12
CA GLU A 503 -11.45 -48.85 13.81
C GLU A 503 -11.70 -50.15 14.58
N ASP A 504 -11.98 -50.07 15.89
CA ASP A 504 -12.36 -51.21 16.73
C ASP A 504 -13.66 -51.87 16.23
N ASP A 505 -14.68 -51.09 15.86
CA ASP A 505 -15.94 -51.59 15.28
C ASP A 505 -15.75 -52.23 13.90
N VAL A 506 -14.90 -51.64 13.05
CA VAL A 506 -14.55 -52.20 11.73
C VAL A 506 -13.76 -53.50 11.89
N GLN A 507 -12.80 -53.57 12.83
CA GLN A 507 -12.07 -54.80 13.12
C GLN A 507 -13.00 -55.89 13.69
N SER A 508 -13.87 -55.53 14.63
CA SER A 508 -14.91 -56.41 15.19
C SER A 508 -15.83 -56.96 14.10
N THR A 509 -16.27 -56.09 13.19
CA THR A 509 -17.09 -56.46 12.02
C THR A 509 -16.33 -57.41 11.08
N LEU A 510 -15.05 -57.15 10.81
CA LEU A 510 -14.20 -58.04 10.02
C LEU A 510 -13.98 -59.41 10.67
N GLU A 511 -13.84 -59.48 12.00
CA GLU A 511 -13.80 -60.76 12.72
C GLU A 511 -15.14 -61.50 12.67
N ALA A 512 -16.27 -60.79 12.73
CA ALA A 512 -17.61 -61.35 12.57
C ALA A 512 -17.85 -61.90 11.16
N VAL A 513 -17.46 -61.15 10.11
CA VAL A 513 -17.53 -61.60 8.70
C VAL A 513 -16.68 -62.86 8.50
N ARG A 514 -15.41 -62.86 8.95
CA ARG A 514 -14.54 -64.04 8.91
C ARG A 514 -15.07 -65.23 9.74
N ARG A 515 -16.00 -65.00 10.66
CA ARG A 515 -16.71 -66.05 11.40
C ARG A 515 -17.88 -66.60 10.60
N LEU A 516 -18.64 -65.70 9.95
CA LEU A 516 -19.77 -66.02 9.09
C LEU A 516 -19.35 -66.78 7.83
N GLU A 517 -18.26 -66.39 7.18
CA GLU A 517 -17.67 -67.15 6.05
C GLU A 517 -17.40 -68.60 6.46
N ARG A 518 -16.79 -68.79 7.63
CA ARG A 518 -16.44 -70.12 8.17
C ARG A 518 -17.65 -70.95 8.58
N THR A 519 -18.78 -70.34 8.92
CA THR A 519 -20.05 -71.06 9.11
C THR A 519 -20.76 -71.34 7.79
N VAL A 520 -20.66 -70.47 6.80
CA VAL A 520 -21.19 -70.71 5.43
C VAL A 520 -20.45 -71.89 4.77
N GLU A 521 -19.13 -71.98 4.91
CA GLU A 521 -18.33 -73.12 4.43
C GLU A 521 -18.83 -74.45 5.06
N SER A 522 -19.02 -74.47 6.39
CA SER A 522 -19.53 -75.66 7.11
C SER A 522 -20.98 -75.99 6.78
N ILE A 523 -21.81 -74.99 6.46
CA ILE A 523 -23.20 -75.18 5.98
C ILE A 523 -23.21 -75.75 4.56
N ALA A 524 -22.24 -75.38 3.70
CA ALA A 524 -22.08 -75.98 2.38
C ALA A 524 -21.61 -77.45 2.49
N GLU A 525 -20.60 -77.72 3.30
CA GLU A 525 -20.06 -79.07 3.52
C GLU A 525 -21.13 -80.04 4.08
N THR A 526 -21.96 -79.57 5.03
CA THR A 526 -23.10 -80.36 5.55
C THR A 526 -24.30 -80.44 4.59
N ALA A 527 -24.46 -79.50 3.66
CA ALA A 527 -25.47 -79.60 2.60
C ALA A 527 -25.07 -80.65 1.53
N ASP A 528 -23.79 -80.72 1.18
CA ASP A 528 -23.24 -81.75 0.28
C ASP A 528 -23.36 -83.16 0.90
N GLU A 529 -23.09 -83.32 2.20
CA GLU A 529 -23.35 -84.58 2.93
C GLU A 529 -24.84 -84.95 2.91
N LEU A 530 -25.74 -83.98 3.14
CA LEU A 530 -27.18 -84.22 3.13
C LEU A 530 -27.73 -84.58 1.74
N GLU A 531 -27.19 -84.01 0.65
CA GLU A 531 -27.56 -84.42 -0.72
C GLU A 531 -27.10 -85.86 -1.02
N ALA A 532 -25.93 -86.27 -0.51
CA ALA A 532 -25.45 -87.64 -0.62
C ALA A 532 -26.33 -88.64 0.16
N ASP A 533 -26.72 -88.31 1.39
CA ASP A 533 -27.62 -89.14 2.21
C ASP A 533 -29.03 -89.25 1.61
N VAL A 534 -29.59 -88.15 1.09
CA VAL A 534 -30.87 -88.18 0.35
C VAL A 534 -30.76 -89.09 -0.88
N THR A 535 -29.66 -89.01 -1.63
CA THR A 535 -29.42 -89.87 -2.80
C THR A 535 -29.31 -91.35 -2.43
N ALA A 536 -28.71 -91.67 -1.28
CA ALA A 536 -28.67 -93.03 -0.75
C ALA A 536 -30.07 -93.51 -0.32
N LEU A 537 -30.84 -92.67 0.36
CA LEU A 537 -32.18 -92.98 0.83
C LEU A 537 -33.18 -93.20 -0.33
N GLU A 538 -33.06 -92.47 -1.44
CA GLU A 538 -33.83 -92.73 -2.67
C GLU A 538 -33.52 -94.10 -3.28
N ALA A 539 -32.24 -94.52 -3.25
CA ALA A 539 -31.83 -95.84 -3.75
C ALA A 539 -32.37 -96.98 -2.87
N ASP A 540 -32.28 -96.85 -1.55
CA ASP A 540 -32.83 -97.82 -0.60
C ASP A 540 -34.36 -97.87 -0.66
N LEU A 541 -35.04 -96.74 -0.84
CA LEU A 541 -36.50 -96.70 -1.06
C LEU A 541 -36.89 -97.48 -2.32
N SER A 542 -36.16 -97.32 -3.43
CA SER A 542 -36.42 -98.05 -4.68
C SER A 542 -36.13 -99.55 -4.57
N ALA A 543 -35.10 -99.94 -3.79
CA ALA A 543 -34.83 -101.33 -3.45
C ALA A 543 -35.94 -101.93 -2.56
N LEU A 544 -36.45 -101.18 -1.59
CA LEU A 544 -37.54 -101.57 -0.71
C LEU A 544 -38.87 -101.71 -1.46
N GLU A 545 -39.18 -100.79 -2.38
CA GLU A 545 -40.35 -100.89 -3.29
C GLU A 545 -40.27 -102.16 -4.15
N SER A 546 -39.10 -102.42 -4.76
CA SER A 546 -38.87 -103.64 -5.57
C SER A 546 -39.01 -104.93 -4.76
N ASN A 547 -38.54 -104.95 -3.51
CA ASN A 547 -38.66 -106.09 -2.59
C ASN A 547 -40.11 -106.29 -2.10
N THR A 548 -40.83 -105.19 -1.90
CA THR A 548 -42.25 -105.16 -1.53
C THR A 548 -43.12 -105.72 -2.66
N ASP A 549 -42.90 -105.30 -3.90
CA ASP A 549 -43.58 -105.83 -5.09
C ASP A 549 -43.28 -107.33 -5.29
N ALA A 550 -42.03 -107.75 -5.10
CA ALA A 550 -41.65 -109.16 -5.15
C ALA A 550 -42.42 -109.99 -4.10
N ARG A 551 -42.44 -109.55 -2.84
CA ARG A 551 -43.21 -110.24 -1.78
C ARG A 551 -44.72 -110.20 -1.99
N PHE A 552 -45.29 -109.17 -2.60
CA PHE A 552 -46.71 -109.17 -2.97
C PHE A 552 -47.01 -110.10 -4.15
N SER A 553 -46.06 -110.30 -5.08
CA SER A 553 -46.16 -111.31 -6.13
C SER A 553 -46.10 -112.72 -5.54
N ASP A 554 -45.10 -113.00 -4.70
CA ASP A 554 -44.90 -114.30 -4.06
C ASP A 554 -46.10 -114.64 -3.17
N ALA A 555 -46.52 -113.76 -2.26
CA ALA A 555 -47.70 -113.97 -1.42
C ALA A 555 -49.02 -114.08 -2.21
N ALA A 556 -49.09 -113.54 -3.45
CA ALA A 556 -50.24 -113.76 -4.33
C ALA A 556 -50.20 -115.14 -5.00
N GLN A 557 -49.01 -115.67 -5.32
CA GLN A 557 -48.83 -117.05 -5.77
C GLN A 557 -49.09 -118.03 -4.62
N ASP A 558 -48.51 -117.82 -3.44
CA ASP A 558 -48.72 -118.64 -2.23
C ASP A 558 -50.20 -118.70 -1.86
N ARG A 559 -50.95 -117.59 -1.96
CA ARG A 559 -52.40 -117.55 -1.76
C ARG A 559 -53.14 -118.47 -2.74
N ASP A 560 -52.73 -118.48 -4.01
CA ASP A 560 -53.41 -119.27 -5.05
C ASP A 560 -53.01 -120.76 -4.97
N GLU A 561 -51.75 -121.07 -4.66
CA GLU A 561 -51.29 -122.43 -4.31
C GLU A 561 -51.94 -122.93 -3.01
N LEU A 562 -52.17 -122.05 -2.02
CA LEU A 562 -52.93 -122.36 -0.81
C LEU A 562 -54.43 -122.54 -1.10
N ALA A 563 -55.01 -121.82 -2.06
CA ALA A 563 -56.40 -122.01 -2.47
C ALA A 563 -56.60 -123.36 -3.19
N ASP A 564 -55.66 -123.75 -4.06
CA ASP A 564 -55.62 -125.09 -4.64
C ASP A 564 -55.35 -126.16 -3.57
N SER A 565 -54.45 -125.90 -2.61
CA SER A 565 -54.15 -126.82 -1.50
C SER A 565 -55.32 -126.97 -0.52
N VAL A 566 -56.08 -125.92 -0.24
CA VAL A 566 -57.34 -126.00 0.54
C VAL A 566 -58.41 -126.74 -0.24
N SER A 567 -58.50 -126.55 -1.57
CA SER A 567 -59.41 -127.32 -2.42
C SER A 567 -59.05 -128.81 -2.46
N ALA A 568 -57.76 -129.14 -2.44
CA ALA A 568 -57.26 -130.50 -2.26
C ALA A 568 -57.54 -131.02 -0.84
N LEU A 569 -57.34 -130.21 0.20
CA LEU A 569 -57.57 -130.58 1.59
C LEU A 569 -59.07 -130.76 1.91
N GLU A 570 -60.00 -130.06 1.24
CA GLU A 570 -61.43 -130.35 1.32
C GLU A 570 -61.76 -131.74 0.73
N ALA A 571 -61.10 -132.12 -0.37
CA ALA A 571 -61.24 -133.45 -0.97
C ALA A 571 -60.59 -134.56 -0.12
N ASP A 572 -59.40 -134.31 0.43
CA ASP A 572 -58.69 -135.23 1.31
C ASP A 572 -59.35 -135.32 2.69
N LEU A 573 -59.92 -134.25 3.24
CA LEU A 573 -60.75 -134.31 4.45
C LEU A 573 -61.98 -135.21 4.24
N SER A 574 -62.60 -135.14 3.05
CA SER A 574 -63.68 -136.04 2.64
C SER A 574 -63.23 -137.50 2.46
N ALA A 575 -61.93 -137.78 2.36
CA ALA A 575 -61.35 -139.13 2.34
C ALA A 575 -60.83 -139.58 3.72
N VAL A 576 -60.32 -138.65 4.54
CA VAL A 576 -59.91 -138.87 5.93
C VAL A 576 -61.11 -139.11 6.85
N GLU A 577 -62.29 -138.56 6.53
CA GLU A 577 -63.56 -138.99 7.15
C GLU A 577 -63.86 -140.48 6.88
N GLU A 578 -63.32 -141.06 5.79
CA GLU A 578 -63.44 -142.49 5.46
C GLU A 578 -62.28 -143.35 6.02
N THR A 579 -61.08 -142.81 6.25
CA THR A 579 -59.89 -143.59 6.72
C THR A 579 -58.88 -142.85 7.63
N ILE A 580 -58.59 -143.42 8.82
CA ILE A 580 -57.52 -143.08 9.81
C ILE A 580 -57.10 -144.42 10.48
N PRO A 581 -55.83 -144.74 10.90
CA PRO A 581 -54.66 -143.90 11.27
C PRO A 581 -53.38 -144.16 10.38
N SER A 582 -52.11 -143.83 10.70
CA SER A 582 -51.38 -143.53 11.96
C SER A 582 -50.01 -142.82 11.77
N ASP A 583 -49.43 -142.33 12.88
CA ASP A 583 -48.06 -141.83 13.09
C ASP A 583 -47.60 -140.56 12.34
N ASP A 584 -47.99 -140.31 11.08
CA ASP A 584 -47.53 -139.12 10.33
C ASP A 584 -47.89 -137.77 11.00
N ALA A 585 -48.95 -137.75 11.82
CA ALA A 585 -49.42 -136.57 12.54
C ALA A 585 -48.43 -135.97 13.56
N PHE A 586 -47.37 -136.69 13.95
CA PHE A 586 -46.34 -136.15 14.84
C PHE A 586 -45.23 -135.40 14.10
N GLU A 587 -45.04 -135.68 12.81
CA GLU A 587 -44.06 -134.98 11.96
C GLU A 587 -44.66 -133.68 11.41
N ALA A 588 -45.97 -133.66 11.11
CA ALA A 588 -46.71 -132.44 10.75
C ALA A 588 -46.63 -131.37 11.84
N VAL A 589 -47.01 -131.69 13.08
CA VAL A 589 -46.94 -130.78 14.25
C VAL A 589 -45.49 -130.32 14.54
N ARG A 590 -44.48 -131.02 14.03
CA ARG A 590 -43.09 -130.55 14.07
C ARG A 590 -42.81 -129.52 12.98
N SER A 591 -43.27 -129.74 11.75
CA SER A 591 -43.18 -128.78 10.64
C SER A 591 -43.85 -127.47 11.01
N ASP A 592 -45.11 -127.52 11.49
CA ASP A 592 -45.88 -126.35 11.93
C ASP A 592 -45.13 -125.54 13.01
N LEU A 593 -44.35 -126.20 13.86
CA LEU A 593 -43.59 -125.57 14.94
C LEU A 593 -42.25 -124.98 14.47
N ASP A 594 -41.53 -125.65 13.56
CA ASP A 594 -40.30 -125.12 12.95
C ASP A 594 -40.62 -123.93 12.00
N GLU A 595 -41.82 -123.89 11.42
CA GLU A 595 -42.35 -122.77 10.61
C GLU A 595 -42.80 -121.58 11.50
N ALA A 596 -43.57 -121.84 12.56
CA ALA A 596 -43.92 -120.82 13.55
C ALA A 596 -42.72 -120.22 14.31
N VAL A 597 -41.57 -120.91 14.33
CA VAL A 597 -40.30 -120.34 14.82
C VAL A 597 -39.68 -119.39 13.80
N GLN A 598 -39.74 -119.69 12.49
CA GLN A 598 -39.25 -118.78 11.44
C GLN A 598 -40.07 -117.48 11.36
N ASP A 599 -41.38 -117.54 11.60
CA ASP A 599 -42.23 -116.35 11.76
C ASP A 599 -41.78 -115.49 12.95
N VAL A 600 -41.43 -116.11 14.09
CA VAL A 600 -40.94 -115.40 15.28
C VAL A 600 -39.54 -114.81 15.07
N ASP A 601 -38.64 -115.52 14.41
CA ASP A 601 -37.32 -114.99 14.04
C ASP A 601 -37.46 -113.79 13.07
N THR A 602 -38.37 -113.89 12.09
CA THR A 602 -38.66 -112.79 11.14
C THR A 602 -39.30 -111.58 11.85
N ALA A 603 -40.23 -111.80 12.77
CA ALA A 603 -40.83 -110.74 13.59
C ALA A 603 -39.82 -110.11 14.56
N THR A 604 -38.82 -110.87 15.02
CA THR A 604 -37.73 -110.35 15.86
C THR A 604 -36.83 -109.42 15.05
N ALA A 605 -36.40 -109.82 13.84
CA ALA A 605 -35.61 -108.96 12.95
C ALA A 605 -36.35 -107.65 12.57
N ALA A 606 -37.67 -107.70 12.37
CA ALA A 606 -38.48 -106.50 12.15
C ALA A 606 -38.53 -105.57 13.38
N ALA A 607 -38.56 -106.13 14.59
CA ALA A 607 -38.50 -105.35 15.83
C ALA A 607 -37.11 -104.74 16.08
N GLU A 608 -36.03 -105.42 15.67
CA GLU A 608 -34.67 -104.88 15.70
C GLU A 608 -34.51 -103.70 14.73
N SER A 609 -35.08 -103.79 13.51
CA SER A 609 -35.13 -102.65 12.56
C SER A 609 -35.82 -101.43 13.16
N VAL A 610 -37.03 -101.60 13.72
CA VAL A 610 -37.80 -100.51 14.33
C VAL A 610 -37.09 -99.92 15.58
N SER A 611 -36.23 -100.70 16.24
CA SER A 611 -35.36 -100.17 17.30
C SER A 611 -34.27 -99.26 16.75
N SER A 612 -33.67 -99.61 15.60
CA SER A 612 -32.68 -98.78 14.91
C SER A 612 -33.28 -97.48 14.39
N ASP A 613 -34.49 -97.54 13.81
CA ASP A 613 -35.24 -96.36 13.36
C ASP A 613 -35.50 -95.38 14.53
N LEU A 614 -35.77 -95.91 15.72
CA LEU A 614 -36.05 -95.11 16.93
C LEU A 614 -34.77 -94.47 17.51
N GLU A 615 -33.61 -95.13 17.39
CA GLU A 615 -32.32 -94.55 17.77
C GLU A 615 -31.98 -93.36 16.84
N HIS A 616 -32.09 -93.52 15.50
CA HIS A 616 -31.92 -92.39 14.57
C HIS A 616 -32.92 -91.25 14.80
N VAL A 617 -34.20 -91.55 15.07
CA VAL A 617 -35.18 -90.50 15.42
C VAL A 617 -34.76 -89.75 16.70
N THR A 618 -34.12 -90.43 17.66
CA THR A 618 -33.58 -89.77 18.86
C THR A 618 -32.41 -88.85 18.51
N GLU A 619 -31.45 -89.31 17.70
CA GLU A 619 -30.32 -88.50 17.24
C GLU A 619 -30.77 -87.24 16.48
N THR A 620 -31.79 -87.34 15.63
CA THR A 620 -32.35 -86.16 14.93
C THR A 620 -33.04 -85.16 15.87
N VAL A 621 -33.60 -85.61 16.99
CA VAL A 621 -34.20 -84.72 18.00
C VAL A 621 -33.12 -84.00 18.80
N ASP A 622 -32.07 -84.71 19.23
CA ASP A 622 -30.93 -84.13 19.94
C ASP A 622 -30.20 -83.08 19.07
N ALA A 623 -30.05 -83.35 17.76
CA ALA A 623 -29.52 -82.39 16.79
C ALA A 623 -30.41 -81.13 16.67
N VAL A 624 -31.73 -81.30 16.58
CA VAL A 624 -32.68 -80.16 16.54
C VAL A 624 -32.62 -79.34 17.83
N GLU A 625 -32.55 -79.95 19.01
CA GLU A 625 -32.40 -79.23 20.28
C GLU A 625 -31.11 -78.39 20.29
N SER A 626 -29.99 -78.95 19.83
CA SER A 626 -28.71 -78.22 19.72
C SER A 626 -28.79 -77.01 18.76
N THR A 627 -29.44 -77.15 17.59
CA THR A 627 -29.64 -75.99 16.68
C THR A 627 -30.55 -74.91 17.29
N LEU A 628 -31.49 -75.30 18.15
CA LEU A 628 -32.43 -74.37 18.79
C LEU A 628 -31.75 -73.60 19.93
N GLU A 629 -30.86 -74.24 20.69
CA GLU A 629 -29.95 -73.54 21.62
C GLU A 629 -29.06 -72.53 20.88
N GLY A 630 -28.46 -72.92 19.75
CA GLY A 630 -27.63 -72.03 18.92
C GLY A 630 -28.39 -70.79 18.43
N HIS A 631 -29.62 -70.97 17.95
CA HIS A 631 -30.49 -69.85 17.58
C HIS A 631 -30.87 -68.96 18.78
N ALA A 632 -31.04 -69.53 19.98
CA ALA A 632 -31.34 -68.75 21.18
C ALA A 632 -30.15 -67.85 21.61
N THR A 633 -28.92 -68.32 21.46
CA THR A 633 -27.72 -67.47 21.64
C THR A 633 -27.65 -66.36 20.59
N ALA A 634 -27.80 -66.69 19.30
CA ALA A 634 -27.74 -65.70 18.23
C ALA A 634 -28.83 -64.60 18.36
N ILE A 635 -30.01 -64.92 18.88
CA ILE A 635 -31.05 -63.92 19.19
C ILE A 635 -30.60 -63.00 20.33
N HIS A 636 -29.97 -63.52 21.38
CA HIS A 636 -29.47 -62.70 22.49
C HIS A 636 -28.33 -61.76 22.05
N ASP A 637 -27.43 -62.23 21.18
CA ASP A 637 -26.34 -61.41 20.64
C ASP A 637 -26.90 -60.24 19.78
N VAL A 638 -27.97 -60.50 19.02
CA VAL A 638 -28.69 -59.46 18.26
C VAL A 638 -29.46 -58.49 19.17
N GLU A 639 -30.07 -58.96 20.26
CA GLU A 639 -30.71 -58.08 21.25
C GLU A 639 -29.69 -57.13 21.91
N ALA A 640 -28.48 -57.61 22.22
CA ALA A 640 -27.40 -56.78 22.76
C ALA A 640 -26.95 -55.70 21.76
N ALA A 641 -26.64 -56.09 20.52
CA ALA A 641 -26.24 -55.15 19.47
C ALA A 641 -27.29 -54.06 19.19
N VAL A 642 -28.59 -54.37 19.33
CA VAL A 642 -29.68 -53.38 19.20
C VAL A 642 -29.71 -52.39 20.38
N ASP A 643 -29.44 -52.83 21.60
CA ASP A 643 -29.36 -51.94 22.77
C ASP A 643 -28.12 -51.02 22.69
N ASP A 644 -26.98 -51.53 22.22
CA ASP A 644 -25.75 -50.75 21.99
C ASP A 644 -25.94 -49.73 20.86
N GLN A 645 -26.49 -50.13 19.71
CA GLN A 645 -26.84 -49.20 18.61
C GLN A 645 -27.80 -48.10 19.08
N ALA A 646 -28.74 -48.43 19.96
CA ALA A 646 -29.65 -47.46 20.57
C ALA A 646 -28.95 -46.52 21.57
N ALA A 647 -27.80 -46.90 22.14
CA ALA A 647 -26.96 -45.99 22.93
C ALA A 647 -26.26 -44.97 22.02
N SER A 648 -25.60 -45.42 20.96
CA SER A 648 -24.91 -44.55 19.98
C SER A 648 -25.86 -43.51 19.36
N VAL A 649 -27.09 -43.90 19.04
CA VAL A 649 -28.11 -42.95 18.53
C VAL A 649 -28.35 -41.80 19.50
N ARG A 650 -28.48 -42.07 20.81
CA ARG A 650 -28.72 -41.03 21.83
C ARG A 650 -27.52 -40.10 22.01
N GLU A 651 -26.31 -40.60 21.79
CA GLU A 651 -25.09 -39.79 21.77
C GLU A 651 -25.06 -38.86 20.55
N THR A 652 -25.43 -39.36 19.36
CA THR A 652 -25.58 -38.50 18.17
C THR A 652 -26.71 -37.47 18.30
N GLU A 653 -27.80 -37.79 18.99
CA GLU A 653 -28.87 -36.83 19.30
C GLU A 653 -28.35 -35.68 20.20
N ALA A 654 -27.50 -35.99 21.20
CA ALA A 654 -26.90 -34.98 22.08
C ALA A 654 -25.90 -34.07 21.33
N VAL A 655 -25.02 -34.64 20.51
CA VAL A 655 -24.06 -33.87 19.69
C VAL A 655 -24.79 -32.94 18.70
N LEU A 656 -25.94 -33.36 18.16
CA LEU A 656 -26.79 -32.51 17.32
C LEU A 656 -27.46 -31.38 18.10
N GLU A 657 -27.83 -31.57 19.37
CA GLU A 657 -28.39 -30.52 20.23
C GLU A 657 -27.32 -29.46 20.58
N ASP A 658 -26.09 -29.89 20.90
CA ASP A 658 -24.95 -28.98 21.11
C ASP A 658 -24.56 -28.22 19.83
N HIS A 659 -24.56 -28.87 18.66
CA HIS A 659 -24.31 -28.20 17.38
C HIS A 659 -25.42 -27.21 16.99
N ALA A 660 -26.68 -27.48 17.34
CA ALA A 660 -27.76 -26.52 17.16
C ALA A 660 -27.57 -25.26 18.02
N ALA A 661 -27.14 -25.41 19.29
CA ALA A 661 -26.84 -24.28 20.17
C ALA A 661 -25.63 -23.45 19.68
N ALA A 662 -24.59 -24.10 19.16
CA ALA A 662 -23.44 -23.42 18.56
C ALA A 662 -23.82 -22.58 17.33
N LEU A 663 -24.70 -23.11 16.46
CA LEU A 663 -25.23 -22.39 15.31
C LEU A 663 -26.13 -21.21 15.71
N GLU A 664 -26.88 -21.31 16.81
CA GLU A 664 -27.64 -20.18 17.35
C GLU A 664 -26.70 -19.06 17.84
N SER A 665 -25.60 -19.38 18.55
CA SER A 665 -24.58 -18.38 18.91
C SER A 665 -24.00 -17.69 17.68
N LEU A 666 -23.47 -18.47 16.73
CA LEU A 666 -22.83 -17.95 15.51
C LEU A 666 -23.78 -17.06 14.68
N SER A 667 -25.08 -17.33 14.71
CA SER A 667 -26.09 -16.47 14.07
C SER A 667 -26.21 -15.08 14.73
N ASN A 668 -26.09 -15.00 16.06
CA ASN A 668 -26.11 -13.73 16.79
C ASN A 668 -24.80 -12.94 16.61
N ASP A 669 -23.68 -13.65 16.54
CA ASP A 669 -22.36 -13.07 16.28
C ASP A 669 -22.28 -12.50 14.84
N LEU A 670 -22.91 -13.19 13.87
CA LEU A 670 -23.07 -12.70 12.50
C LEU A 670 -23.99 -11.46 12.41
N GLU A 671 -25.09 -11.41 13.17
CA GLU A 671 -25.98 -10.23 13.23
C GLU A 671 -25.23 -9.03 13.84
N THR A 672 -24.46 -9.25 14.92
CA THR A 672 -23.61 -8.22 15.54
C THR A 672 -22.54 -7.70 14.58
N THR A 673 -21.87 -8.60 13.86
CA THR A 673 -20.85 -8.25 12.84
C THR A 673 -21.47 -7.45 11.68
N ARG A 674 -22.69 -7.81 11.27
CA ARG A 674 -23.43 -7.10 10.22
C ARG A 674 -23.75 -5.65 10.61
N ASP A 675 -24.17 -5.42 11.85
CA ASP A 675 -24.47 -4.07 12.35
C ASP A 675 -23.20 -3.22 12.51
N ALA A 676 -22.05 -3.83 12.86
CA ALA A 676 -20.75 -3.17 12.85
C ALA A 676 -20.33 -2.75 11.42
N VAL A 677 -20.44 -3.65 10.43
CA VAL A 677 -20.17 -3.32 9.01
C VAL A 677 -21.07 -2.17 8.53
N ALA A 678 -22.37 -2.23 8.81
CA ALA A 678 -23.31 -1.16 8.46
C ALA A 678 -22.97 0.17 9.15
N THR A 679 -22.35 0.15 10.33
CA THR A 679 -21.85 1.36 11.00
C THR A 679 -20.66 1.95 10.23
N HIS A 680 -19.66 1.14 9.89
CA HIS A 680 -18.49 1.58 9.13
C HIS A 680 -18.83 2.04 7.70
N GLU A 681 -19.86 1.49 7.04
CA GLU A 681 -20.36 2.00 5.75
C GLU A 681 -20.84 3.47 5.86
N ASN A 682 -21.48 3.84 6.97
CA ASN A 682 -21.91 5.23 7.21
C ASN A 682 -20.73 6.15 7.55
N GLU A 683 -19.73 5.65 8.29
CA GLU A 683 -18.51 6.41 8.60
C GLU A 683 -17.68 6.69 7.34
N LEU A 684 -17.51 5.68 6.47
CA LEU A 684 -16.86 5.84 5.16
C LEU A 684 -17.60 6.84 4.27
N SER A 685 -18.94 6.82 4.24
CA SER A 685 -19.73 7.83 3.51
C SER A 685 -19.51 9.25 4.06
N SER A 686 -19.38 9.41 5.39
CA SER A 686 -19.07 10.70 6.00
C SER A 686 -17.63 11.16 5.75
N LEU A 687 -16.71 10.24 5.50
CA LEU A 687 -15.32 10.54 5.14
C LEU A 687 -15.21 10.94 3.66
N ASP A 688 -15.96 10.31 2.76
CA ASP A 688 -16.05 10.66 1.33
C ASP A 688 -16.61 12.10 1.13
N ASP A 689 -17.67 12.46 1.87
CA ASP A 689 -18.18 13.84 1.95
C ASP A 689 -17.10 14.83 2.45
N ALA A 690 -16.29 14.44 3.43
CA ALA A 690 -15.24 15.29 4.00
C ALA A 690 -14.03 15.46 3.07
N VAL A 691 -13.63 14.40 2.35
CA VAL A 691 -12.59 14.46 1.31
C VAL A 691 -13.06 15.34 0.14
N SER A 692 -14.30 15.18 -0.32
CA SER A 692 -14.90 16.02 -1.37
C SER A 692 -14.92 17.51 -0.99
N ALA A 693 -15.14 17.83 0.28
CA ALA A 693 -15.04 19.19 0.79
C ALA A 693 -13.58 19.71 0.76
N LEU A 694 -12.61 18.89 1.18
CA LEU A 694 -11.18 19.25 1.15
C LEU A 694 -10.62 19.44 -0.27
N GLU A 695 -11.06 18.65 -1.25
CA GLU A 695 -10.72 18.87 -2.67
C GLU A 695 -11.26 20.21 -3.19
N THR A 696 -12.46 20.61 -2.76
CA THR A 696 -13.04 21.92 -3.08
C THR A 696 -12.23 23.05 -2.43
N ASP A 697 -11.89 22.93 -1.14
CA ASP A 697 -11.09 23.88 -0.36
C ASP A 697 -9.64 24.02 -0.87
N ALA A 698 -9.13 22.98 -1.56
CA ALA A 698 -7.85 23.00 -2.26
C ALA A 698 -7.95 23.73 -3.60
N SER A 699 -8.99 23.46 -4.41
CA SER A 699 -9.22 24.19 -5.67
C SER A 699 -9.41 25.69 -5.44
N GLU A 700 -10.15 26.11 -4.41
CA GLU A 700 -10.28 27.53 -4.04
C GLU A 700 -8.95 28.16 -3.57
N ARG A 701 -7.99 27.35 -3.09
CA ARG A 701 -6.64 27.83 -2.74
C ARG A 701 -5.78 28.01 -3.97
N ASP A 702 -5.82 27.09 -4.93
CA ASP A 702 -5.05 27.21 -6.17
C ASP A 702 -5.49 28.42 -7.01
N ASP A 703 -6.81 28.66 -7.17
CA ASP A 703 -7.36 29.88 -7.79
C ASP A 703 -6.83 31.17 -7.13
N ARG A 704 -6.69 31.14 -5.79
CA ARG A 704 -6.15 32.27 -5.01
C ARG A 704 -4.63 32.42 -5.12
N ILE A 705 -3.91 31.33 -5.38
CA ILE A 705 -2.46 31.36 -5.65
C ILE A 705 -2.23 31.95 -7.04
N GLU A 706 -2.94 31.49 -8.08
CA GLU A 706 -2.86 32.08 -9.44
C GLU A 706 -3.19 33.58 -9.41
N THR A 707 -4.28 33.97 -8.74
CA THR A 707 -4.65 35.38 -8.51
C THR A 707 -3.55 36.18 -7.76
N SER A 708 -2.73 35.52 -6.95
CA SER A 708 -1.63 36.17 -6.21
C SER A 708 -0.38 36.29 -7.06
N ASP A 709 -0.07 35.29 -7.89
CA ASP A 709 1.05 35.32 -8.84
C ASP A 709 0.82 36.38 -9.94
N GLU A 710 -0.40 36.54 -10.46
CA GLU A 710 -0.76 37.66 -11.35
C GLU A 710 -0.44 39.03 -10.71
N ARG A 711 -0.74 39.17 -9.41
CA ARG A 711 -0.48 40.41 -8.66
C ARG A 711 1.00 40.63 -8.39
N VAL A 712 1.77 39.57 -8.16
CA VAL A 712 3.23 39.63 -8.01
C VAL A 712 3.89 40.00 -9.34
N ALA A 713 3.49 39.38 -10.45
CA ALA A 713 3.96 39.75 -11.80
C ALA A 713 3.67 41.24 -12.11
N THR A 714 2.44 41.69 -11.84
CA THR A 714 2.05 43.12 -11.97
C THR A 714 2.87 44.05 -11.07
N ALA A 715 3.31 43.57 -9.89
CA ALA A 715 4.18 44.34 -9.01
C ALA A 715 5.62 44.43 -9.55
N LEU A 716 6.15 43.33 -10.11
CA LEU A 716 7.48 43.29 -10.73
C LEU A 716 7.59 44.20 -11.96
N GLU A 717 6.59 44.20 -12.86
CA GLU A 717 6.53 45.15 -13.99
C GLU A 717 6.56 46.62 -13.52
N ARG A 718 5.93 46.90 -12.37
CA ARG A 718 5.94 48.24 -11.76
C ARG A 718 7.30 48.59 -11.15
N VAL A 719 8.05 47.62 -10.60
CA VAL A 719 9.41 47.83 -10.09
C VAL A 719 10.36 48.11 -11.25
N GLU A 720 10.34 47.33 -12.34
CA GLU A 720 11.11 47.58 -13.56
C GLU A 720 10.78 48.98 -14.15
N SER A 721 9.50 49.34 -14.18
CA SER A 721 9.09 50.69 -14.59
C SER A 721 9.66 51.78 -13.68
N ILE A 722 9.72 51.58 -12.36
CA ILE A 722 10.31 52.55 -11.42
C ILE A 722 11.83 52.65 -11.64
N GLU A 723 12.53 51.53 -11.76
CA GLU A 723 13.98 51.46 -12.04
C GLU A 723 14.33 52.24 -13.31
N SER A 724 13.57 52.04 -14.41
CA SER A 724 13.77 52.80 -15.64
C SER A 724 13.61 54.33 -15.47
N THR A 725 12.69 54.77 -14.60
CA THR A 725 12.52 56.21 -14.29
C THR A 725 13.60 56.75 -13.34
N LEU A 726 14.21 55.90 -12.51
CA LEU A 726 15.37 56.25 -11.69
C LEU A 726 16.63 56.39 -12.54
N GLU A 727 16.88 55.48 -13.49
CA GLU A 727 17.93 55.68 -14.50
C GLU A 727 17.72 56.99 -15.27
N GLU A 728 16.49 57.28 -15.71
CA GLU A 728 16.16 58.51 -16.41
C GLU A 728 16.31 59.78 -15.53
N ARG A 729 16.24 59.65 -14.20
CA ARG A 729 16.54 60.74 -13.26
C ARG A 729 18.03 60.93 -13.05
N GLY A 730 18.80 59.87 -12.78
CA GLY A 730 20.25 59.95 -12.64
C GLY A 730 20.92 60.52 -13.90
N LYS A 731 20.46 60.10 -15.10
CA LYS A 731 20.91 60.65 -16.39
C LYS A 731 20.51 62.11 -16.62
N ARG A 732 19.53 62.66 -15.88
CA ARG A 732 19.19 64.09 -15.89
C ARG A 732 20.01 64.87 -14.87
N GLU A 733 20.29 64.30 -13.70
CA GLU A 733 21.15 64.88 -12.67
C GLU A 733 22.59 64.99 -13.18
N GLU A 734 23.11 63.97 -13.88
CA GLU A 734 24.40 64.02 -14.59
C GLU A 734 24.40 65.02 -15.78
N GLN A 735 23.21 65.39 -16.29
CA GLN A 735 23.05 66.44 -17.31
C GLN A 735 22.84 67.86 -16.73
N ILE A 736 22.75 68.03 -15.40
CA ILE A 736 22.90 69.34 -14.77
C ILE A 736 24.37 69.71 -14.90
N SER A 737 24.69 70.51 -15.93
CA SER A 737 26.07 70.67 -16.32
C SER A 737 26.83 71.58 -15.34
N ALA A 738 28.15 71.39 -15.25
CA ALA A 738 29.00 72.35 -14.54
C ALA A 738 28.81 73.79 -15.04
N ALA A 739 28.42 73.98 -16.30
CA ALA A 739 28.11 75.29 -16.88
C ALA A 739 26.76 75.87 -16.40
N ASP A 740 25.80 75.06 -15.97
CA ASP A 740 24.55 75.55 -15.34
C ASP A 740 24.80 76.03 -13.90
N ILE A 741 25.71 75.36 -13.18
CA ILE A 741 26.19 75.78 -11.85
C ILE A 741 27.05 77.05 -11.99
N GLU A 742 28.06 77.04 -12.87
CA GLU A 742 28.92 78.19 -13.20
C GLU A 742 28.07 79.42 -13.62
N HIS A 743 27.01 79.22 -14.41
CA HIS A 743 26.11 80.32 -14.80
C HIS A 743 25.22 80.82 -13.65
N LEU A 744 24.88 79.97 -12.67
CA LEU A 744 24.21 80.41 -11.43
C LEU A 744 25.16 81.17 -10.50
N GLU A 745 26.43 80.75 -10.40
CA GLU A 745 27.48 81.47 -9.67
C GLU A 745 27.77 82.83 -10.31
N GLU A 746 28.01 82.88 -11.62
CA GLU A 746 28.25 84.11 -12.39
C GLU A 746 27.07 85.10 -12.24
N ARG A 747 25.83 84.60 -12.29
CA ARG A 747 24.62 85.41 -12.02
C ARG A 747 24.52 85.88 -10.56
N THR A 748 25.04 85.12 -9.61
CA THR A 748 25.06 85.48 -8.19
C THR A 748 26.12 86.57 -7.93
N THR A 749 27.30 86.45 -8.53
CA THR A 749 28.34 87.50 -8.53
C THR A 749 27.82 88.79 -9.17
N ALA A 750 27.17 88.72 -10.33
CA ALA A 750 26.56 89.88 -10.98
C ALA A 750 25.38 90.49 -10.20
N LEU A 751 24.75 89.73 -9.29
CA LEU A 751 23.78 90.24 -8.33
C LEU A 751 24.46 90.94 -7.14
N ALA A 752 25.61 90.44 -6.68
CA ALA A 752 26.40 91.06 -5.62
C ALA A 752 27.00 92.41 -6.04
N GLU A 753 27.60 92.52 -7.24
CA GLU A 753 28.06 93.82 -7.77
C GLU A 753 26.91 94.83 -7.86
N ARG A 754 25.73 94.39 -8.34
CA ARG A 754 24.52 95.23 -8.38
C ARG A 754 23.95 95.58 -7.02
N LEU A 755 24.34 94.89 -5.95
CA LEU A 755 24.01 95.26 -4.57
C LEU A 755 24.96 96.35 -4.07
N ALA A 756 26.25 96.24 -4.37
CA ALA A 756 27.26 97.26 -4.06
C ALA A 756 26.98 98.60 -4.77
N ASP A 757 26.49 98.58 -6.01
CA ASP A 757 26.04 99.79 -6.73
C ASP A 757 24.83 100.50 -6.06
N VAL A 758 24.05 99.80 -5.23
CA VAL A 758 22.91 100.39 -4.50
C VAL A 758 23.35 101.08 -3.21
N GLU A 759 24.42 100.63 -2.57
CA GLU A 759 24.98 101.19 -1.32
C GLU A 759 25.20 102.73 -1.37
N PRO A 760 25.91 103.32 -2.36
CA PRO A 760 26.06 104.77 -2.45
C PRO A 760 24.74 105.51 -2.75
N THR A 761 23.72 104.83 -3.27
CA THR A 761 22.39 105.43 -3.44
C THR A 761 21.66 105.54 -2.10
N VAL A 762 21.84 104.56 -1.20
CA VAL A 762 21.31 104.59 0.18
C VAL A 762 21.97 105.72 0.97
N ASP A 763 23.29 105.87 0.90
CA ASP A 763 24.01 107.01 1.50
C ASP A 763 23.54 108.36 0.96
N SER A 764 23.23 108.45 -0.34
CA SER A 764 22.67 109.67 -0.93
C SER A 764 21.28 110.01 -0.38
N VAL A 765 20.47 108.99 -0.04
CA VAL A 765 19.14 109.14 0.57
C VAL A 765 19.26 109.48 2.06
N ALA A 766 20.23 108.92 2.79
CA ALA A 766 20.55 109.32 4.16
C ALA A 766 20.96 110.80 4.21
N THR A 767 21.91 111.21 3.35
CA THR A 767 22.36 112.60 3.20
C THR A 767 21.21 113.54 2.80
N ALA A 768 20.27 113.08 1.96
CA ALA A 768 19.09 113.84 1.61
C ALA A 768 18.10 113.98 2.79
N THR A 769 18.03 112.99 3.67
CA THR A 769 17.16 112.99 4.87
C THR A 769 17.68 114.00 5.91
N GLU A 770 18.98 114.04 6.20
CA GLU A 770 19.59 115.10 7.04
C GLU A 770 19.34 116.52 6.48
N ARG A 771 19.29 116.63 5.15
CA ARG A 771 18.91 117.88 4.45
C ARG A 771 17.41 118.20 4.51
N VAL A 772 16.54 117.25 4.84
CA VAL A 772 15.12 117.51 5.14
C VAL A 772 14.97 117.94 6.59
N ASP A 773 15.62 117.26 7.54
CA ASP A 773 15.58 117.64 8.97
C ASP A 773 16.10 119.06 9.18
N SER A 774 17.25 119.41 8.61
CA SER A 774 17.78 120.78 8.69
C SER A 774 16.89 121.85 8.03
N LEU A 775 15.99 121.48 7.11
CA LEU A 775 14.96 122.37 6.57
C LEU A 775 13.72 122.45 7.47
N LEU A 776 13.38 121.39 8.20
CA LEU A 776 12.34 121.42 9.24
C LEU A 776 12.79 122.31 10.41
N ASP A 777 14.05 122.22 10.81
CA ASP A 777 14.70 123.02 11.86
C ASP A 777 14.67 124.54 11.55
N GLU A 778 14.86 124.94 10.29
CA GLU A 778 14.69 126.33 9.83
C GLU A 778 13.21 126.74 9.75
N ARG A 779 12.32 125.81 9.33
CA ARG A 779 10.88 126.05 9.25
C ARG A 779 10.26 126.27 10.64
N GLU A 780 10.73 125.56 11.66
CA GLU A 780 10.33 125.76 13.05
C GLU A 780 10.77 127.15 13.56
N ARG A 781 12.03 127.55 13.33
CA ARG A 781 12.53 128.91 13.65
C ARG A 781 11.77 130.03 12.92
N GLN A 782 11.23 129.78 11.73
CA GLN A 782 10.34 130.74 11.06
C GLN A 782 8.92 130.75 11.63
N SER A 783 8.48 129.68 12.29
CA SER A 783 7.21 129.60 13.03
C SER A 783 7.26 130.45 14.31
N ASP A 784 8.31 130.29 15.13
CA ASP A 784 8.54 131.10 16.34
C ASP A 784 8.56 132.61 16.01
N ARG A 785 9.21 132.96 14.91
CA ARG A 785 9.31 134.34 14.41
C ARG A 785 7.97 134.88 13.87
N PHE A 786 6.98 134.01 13.64
CA PHE A 786 5.63 134.38 13.26
C PHE A 786 4.75 134.65 14.48
N GLU A 787 4.83 133.82 15.53
CA GLU A 787 4.14 134.07 16.82
C GLU A 787 4.61 135.40 17.47
N ALA A 788 5.91 135.68 17.39
CA ALA A 788 6.47 136.96 17.82
C ALA A 788 5.87 138.16 17.05
N PHE A 789 5.54 137.98 15.77
CA PHE A 789 4.96 139.02 14.92
C PHE A 789 3.46 139.25 15.19
N GLU A 790 2.69 138.19 15.43
CA GLU A 790 1.28 138.32 15.86
C GLU A 790 1.17 139.00 17.23
N THR A 791 2.10 138.70 18.15
CA THR A 791 2.17 139.33 19.48
C THR A 791 2.36 140.85 19.38
N GLU A 792 3.21 141.33 18.46
CA GLU A 792 3.42 142.77 18.27
C GLU A 792 2.29 143.44 17.44
N GLN A 793 1.62 142.70 16.55
CA GLN A 793 0.43 143.18 15.84
C GLN A 793 -0.76 143.42 16.80
N SER A 794 -0.96 142.53 17.77
CA SER A 794 -1.97 142.69 18.83
C SER A 794 -1.77 144.01 19.60
N ALA A 795 -0.52 144.33 19.97
CA ALA A 795 -0.16 145.58 20.65
C ALA A 795 -0.31 146.87 19.80
N GLN A 796 -0.55 146.75 18.48
CA GLN A 796 -0.96 147.88 17.63
C GLN A 796 -2.48 148.06 17.55
N ALA A 797 -3.28 147.00 17.73
CA ALA A 797 -4.74 147.07 17.62
C ALA A 797 -5.36 147.96 18.73
N ASP A 798 -4.99 147.72 20.00
CA ASP A 798 -5.46 148.48 21.16
C ASP A 798 -5.23 150.01 21.03
N ARG A 799 -4.15 150.40 20.34
CA ARG A 799 -3.79 151.80 20.10
C ARG A 799 -4.64 152.48 19.02
N LEU A 800 -5.23 151.72 18.10
CA LEU A 800 -6.10 152.26 17.05
C LEU A 800 -7.55 152.41 17.54
N GLU A 801 -8.06 151.46 18.34
CA GLU A 801 -9.40 151.58 18.95
C GLU A 801 -9.50 152.79 19.89
N THR A 802 -8.41 153.08 20.62
CA THR A 802 -8.27 154.29 21.45
C THR A 802 -8.31 155.61 20.64
N LEU A 803 -7.96 155.60 19.35
CA LEU A 803 -8.02 156.80 18.49
C LEU A 803 -9.34 156.93 17.71
N ALA A 804 -10.00 155.81 17.39
CA ALA A 804 -11.21 155.80 16.56
C ALA A 804 -12.42 156.50 17.23
N SER A 805 -12.51 156.45 18.56
CA SER A 805 -13.63 157.00 19.34
C SER A 805 -13.65 158.53 19.47
N ALA A 806 -12.66 159.25 18.93
CA ALA A 806 -12.46 160.68 19.19
C ALA A 806 -12.62 161.61 17.97
N VAL A 807 -13.03 161.09 16.80
CA VAL A 807 -12.94 161.83 15.51
C VAL A 807 -14.26 161.92 14.73
N ASP A 808 -15.22 161.00 14.90
CA ASP A 808 -16.39 160.88 13.99
C ASP A 808 -17.64 161.68 14.41
N ASP A 809 -17.54 162.58 15.40
CA ASP A 809 -18.71 163.31 15.96
C ASP A 809 -18.51 164.83 16.08
N LEU A 810 -17.91 165.48 15.06
CA LEU A 810 -18.16 166.91 14.77
C LEU A 810 -17.77 167.38 13.34
N ASP A 811 -18.65 166.98 12.41
CA ASP A 811 -19.26 167.86 11.38
C ASP A 811 -18.49 168.27 10.10
N VAL A 812 -19.30 168.58 9.08
CA VAL A 812 -18.94 168.93 7.71
C VAL A 812 -18.78 170.45 7.55
N GLN A 813 -17.59 170.91 7.16
CA GLN A 813 -17.50 172.09 6.28
C GLN A 813 -16.14 172.34 5.58
N SER A 814 -16.26 173.06 4.46
CA SER A 814 -15.22 173.67 3.61
C SER A 814 -14.31 172.74 2.78
N GLU A 815 -14.37 172.94 1.46
CA GLU A 815 -13.30 172.59 0.52
C GLU A 815 -12.30 173.77 0.42
N GLU A 816 -10.99 173.52 0.36
CA GLU A 816 -10.09 174.38 -0.43
C GLU A 816 -8.84 173.63 -0.93
N SER A 817 -8.04 174.29 -1.77
CA SER A 817 -7.36 173.63 -2.90
C SER A 817 -5.81 173.58 -2.88
N LYS A 818 -5.24 172.53 -3.51
CA LYS A 818 -3.96 172.53 -4.30
C LYS A 818 -2.61 172.71 -3.51
N PRO A 819 -1.41 172.53 -4.15
CA PRO A 819 -0.96 171.41 -5.00
C PRO A 819 0.57 171.04 -4.90
N LYS A 820 1.01 169.99 -5.64
CA LYS A 820 2.42 169.63 -6.05
C LYS A 820 3.37 169.09 -4.94
N GLY A 821 4.39 168.27 -5.25
CA GLY A 821 4.72 167.54 -6.49
C GLY A 821 6.22 167.23 -6.72
N ASN A 822 6.52 166.26 -7.62
CA ASN A 822 7.83 165.89 -8.24
C ASN A 822 8.89 165.23 -7.32
N ALA A 823 9.81 164.38 -7.79
CA ALA A 823 10.00 163.50 -8.99
C ALA A 823 11.18 162.53 -8.63
N ASP A 824 11.84 161.67 -9.44
CA ASP A 824 11.88 161.17 -10.84
C ASP A 824 12.56 159.75 -10.74
N LEU A 825 12.73 158.79 -11.67
CA LEU A 825 12.85 158.59 -13.13
C LEU A 825 12.09 157.28 -13.51
N VAL A 826 11.75 156.83 -14.74
CA VAL A 826 12.33 156.89 -16.12
C VAL A 826 13.43 155.80 -16.33
N ARG A 827 13.38 154.89 -17.33
CA ARG A 827 12.93 155.03 -18.74
C ARG A 827 12.39 153.74 -19.40
N VAL A 828 11.68 153.91 -20.53
CA VAL A 828 11.25 152.86 -21.50
C VAL A 828 12.23 152.73 -22.68
N GLY A 829 12.31 151.55 -23.29
CA GLY A 829 12.93 151.32 -24.61
C GLY A 829 12.34 150.09 -25.33
N ALA A 830 12.21 150.13 -26.65
CA ALA A 830 11.65 149.05 -27.48
C ALA A 830 12.22 149.07 -28.91
N VAL A 831 12.08 147.95 -29.65
CA VAL A 831 12.17 147.71 -31.13
C VAL A 831 13.07 146.51 -31.51
N GLY A 832 12.50 145.54 -32.25
CA GLY A 832 13.20 144.51 -33.07
C GLY A 832 13.74 143.27 -32.35
N GLY A 833 13.83 142.07 -32.95
CA GLY A 833 13.26 141.60 -34.24
C GLY A 833 13.99 140.40 -34.88
N GLY A 834 13.27 139.32 -35.23
CA GLY A 834 13.78 138.09 -35.89
C GLY A 834 13.93 136.89 -34.92
N SER A 835 13.34 135.70 -35.11
CA SER A 835 13.33 134.68 -36.20
C SER A 835 14.43 133.62 -36.01
N ALA A 836 14.21 132.29 -36.11
CA ALA A 836 13.06 131.44 -36.52
C ALA A 836 13.06 130.11 -35.68
N GLY A 837 12.20 129.09 -35.81
CA GLY A 837 11.09 128.73 -36.73
C GLY A 837 10.18 127.63 -36.07
N VAL A 838 8.94 127.29 -36.50
CA VAL A 838 8.44 126.76 -37.81
C VAL A 838 8.81 125.27 -38.01
N VAL A 839 7.92 124.27 -38.23
CA VAL A 839 6.41 124.19 -38.28
C VAL A 839 5.91 122.70 -38.29
N ALA A 840 4.60 122.46 -38.03
CA ALA A 840 3.82 121.20 -38.26
C ALA A 840 4.21 119.93 -37.45
N GLY A 841 3.38 118.87 -37.30
CA GLY A 841 1.96 118.57 -37.67
C GLY A 841 1.53 117.23 -37.00
N GLY A 842 0.27 116.95 -36.63
CA GLY A 842 -0.83 116.44 -37.48
C GLY A 842 -0.48 115.08 -38.14
N THR A 843 -1.21 113.94 -38.01
CA THR A 843 -2.61 113.56 -37.60
C THR A 843 -2.60 112.13 -37.00
N VAL A 844 -3.55 111.60 -36.20
CA VAL A 844 -5.04 111.47 -36.26
C VAL A 844 -5.55 110.47 -37.34
N ALA A 845 -6.58 109.67 -36.97
CA ALA A 845 -7.21 108.49 -37.64
C ALA A 845 -6.43 107.16 -37.45
N MET A 846 -6.94 106.06 -36.86
CA MET A 846 -8.28 105.47 -36.59
C MET A 846 -8.84 104.56 -37.72
N THR A 847 -9.59 103.52 -37.32
CA THR A 847 -10.14 102.36 -38.08
C THR A 847 -9.11 101.25 -38.40
N GLY A 848 -9.40 99.95 -38.22
CA GLY A 848 -10.45 99.29 -37.42
C GLY A 848 -11.09 98.05 -38.08
N ALA A 849 -11.06 96.90 -37.40
CA ALA A 849 -11.83 95.70 -37.77
C ALA A 849 -12.12 94.77 -36.57
N MET A 850 -13.38 94.34 -36.45
CA MET A 850 -13.85 93.12 -35.77
C MET A 850 -14.13 92.06 -36.88
N PRO A 851 -14.56 90.78 -36.64
CA PRO A 851 -15.36 90.27 -35.51
C PRO A 851 -15.10 88.81 -35.01
N VAL A 852 -15.88 88.38 -33.99
CA VAL A 852 -16.52 87.05 -33.78
C VAL A 852 -15.75 85.74 -34.01
N GLY A 853 -15.79 84.85 -33.00
CA GLY A 853 -16.30 83.47 -33.21
C GLY A 853 -15.58 82.28 -32.53
N MET A 854 -16.38 81.42 -31.87
CA MET A 854 -16.16 79.98 -31.55
C MET A 854 -14.95 79.64 -30.62
N ALA A 855 -14.97 78.66 -29.71
CA ALA A 855 -15.33 77.23 -29.77
C ALA A 855 -14.39 76.44 -30.73
N ALA A 856 -13.89 75.24 -30.46
CA ALA A 856 -13.83 74.36 -29.27
C ALA A 856 -12.77 73.25 -29.62
N VAL A 857 -12.89 72.02 -29.08
CA VAL A 857 -12.32 70.76 -29.64
C VAL A 857 -10.79 70.54 -29.49
N VAL A 858 -10.25 69.37 -29.10
CA VAL A 858 -10.77 68.17 -28.36
C VAL A 858 -9.60 67.21 -27.96
N LEU A 859 -9.93 66.05 -27.33
CA LEU A 859 -9.10 64.91 -26.89
C LEU A 859 -8.27 65.12 -25.60
N GLY A 860 -8.30 64.26 -24.58
CA GLY A 860 -9.10 63.04 -24.27
C GLY A 860 -8.69 62.52 -22.86
N PHE A 861 -9.29 61.50 -22.22
CA PHE A 861 -10.40 60.58 -22.55
C PHE A 861 -10.84 59.84 -21.25
N LEU A 862 -12.16 59.66 -20.98
CA LEU A 862 -12.77 58.91 -19.84
C LEU A 862 -12.45 59.42 -18.40
N ALA A 863 -13.21 59.11 -17.34
CA ALA A 863 -14.46 58.33 -17.18
C ALA A 863 -15.51 59.06 -16.29
N LEU A 864 -16.76 58.57 -16.28
CA LEU A 864 -17.91 59.08 -15.49
C LEU A 864 -18.91 57.91 -15.26
N VAL A 865 -19.74 57.97 -14.22
CA VAL A 865 -20.80 56.99 -13.82
C VAL A 865 -20.21 55.74 -13.15
N PHE A 866 -20.56 55.30 -11.93
CA PHE A 866 -21.69 55.50 -10.98
C PHE A 866 -22.93 54.58 -11.17
N ALA A 867 -22.86 53.41 -10.51
CA ALA A 867 -23.98 52.56 -10.04
C ALA A 867 -24.91 51.85 -11.05
N PHE A 868 -24.78 50.52 -11.10
CA PHE A 868 -25.90 49.56 -11.21
C PHE A 868 -25.49 48.25 -10.50
N VAL A 869 -25.82 48.06 -9.23
CA VAL A 869 -27.07 47.43 -8.72
C VAL A 869 -27.18 45.92 -9.03
N ALA A 870 -26.64 45.14 -8.08
CA ALA A 870 -27.16 43.91 -7.46
C ALA A 870 -27.71 42.73 -8.31
N GLY A 871 -27.19 41.53 -8.01
CA GLY A 871 -27.67 40.22 -8.46
C GLY A 871 -26.51 39.35 -8.97
N ASN A 872 -26.29 38.11 -8.52
CA ASN A 872 -27.03 37.32 -7.54
C ASN A 872 -26.09 36.27 -6.89
N ARG A 873 -26.51 35.71 -5.75
CA ARG A 873 -25.91 34.61 -4.97
C ARG A 873 -25.10 33.57 -5.77
N ALA A 874 -23.93 33.19 -5.24
CA ALA A 874 -23.89 32.05 -4.33
C ALA A 874 -23.86 32.60 -2.90
#